data_AF-A0A6A4TB45-F1
#
_entry.id   AF-A0A6A4TB45-F1
#
_cell.length_a   1.000
_cell.length_b   1.000
_cell.length_c   1.000
_cell.angle_alpha   90.00
_cell.angle_beta   90.00
_cell.angle_gamma   90.00
#
_symmetry.space_group_name_H-M   'P 1'
#
loop_
_entity.id
_entity.type
_entity.pdbx_description
1 polymer ?
#
loop_
_entity_poly.entity_id
_entity_poly.type
_entity_poly.pdbx_seq_one_letter_code
_entity_poly.pdbx_strand_id
1 'polypeptide(L)'
;MDCTRSTVLLQTRWRQMRKPFLQCSSAENAPVIVFVSKMFAVDTKALPQNRQRTLTPEEIGQRRELARQRHAARMAAGQTAAESNKDHIHSGSVPQEGQPSGICTAKMENLTLKDSKPEESAEQRETFIAFARVYSGVVKKGQRVFVLGPKYDPTQGLSMLPESCSASDFVPDVPHLSCCSMESIYLLMGRELEELEEVPAGNVLGIGGLEECVLKSATLSTSPACPPFIPLNFEARPIVRVAIEPKHPSEMPKLVRGMRLLNQADPCAEVLIQETGEHVLVTAGEVHLQRCLDDLRERFAKIEFSASKPIIPFRETVVRPPKVDMVNEEMGKQHKVAIIHQMKEEGSQGRSSDNLHVDPSGLVTLTTPNRLATVSVRAIPLPQEVTCLLESSSELIRTMEQVNMSLREGKNLDINPATLEAMVGLKAQLENLLQGRKWRNAVEHIWAFGPRRCGPNILLNSVEGYQRPSVWQCLGRVDDVDEAGAQAAVLRDFDNSIISGFQLATLSGPLCEEPLMGVCFSIERWDVQSSAAPQSQDSRFCEDLAESKVERSSEATEAGPSQARRRPDAASADCYGPVSGQLIASMKEACRHAFHAQPQRLMAAMYTCEIMATAEVLGKVYGVLGKREGRVLHEEMKEGTDMFIIKAVLPVAESFGFADEIRKRTSGLASPQLVFSHWEVLSSDPYWVPTTEEEYLHFGEKADSANQALKYMNAVRRRKGLYVEEKIVEHAEKQRTLGKNK
;
A
#
# COMPACT_ATOMS: atom_id res chain seq x y z
N MET A 1 11.85 32.66 -14.89
CA MET A 1 13.00 33.03 -14.03
C MET A 1 12.76 32.69 -12.56
N ASP A 2 11.53 32.33 -12.20
CA ASP A 2 11.12 32.15 -10.80
C ASP A 2 11.64 30.83 -10.21
N CYS A 3 11.65 29.74 -10.99
CA CYS A 3 12.18 28.43 -10.53
C CYS A 3 13.65 28.54 -10.06
N THR A 4 14.50 29.22 -10.84
CA THR A 4 15.90 29.50 -10.45
C THR A 4 16.03 30.34 -9.18
N ARG A 5 15.10 31.28 -8.94
CA ARG A 5 15.07 32.09 -7.71
C ARG A 5 14.66 31.24 -6.51
N SER A 6 13.60 30.44 -6.64
CA SER A 6 13.13 29.52 -5.58
C SER A 6 14.20 28.50 -5.18
N THR A 7 14.93 27.93 -6.14
CA THR A 7 16.01 26.96 -5.87
C THR A 7 17.19 27.60 -5.13
N VAL A 8 17.60 28.83 -5.50
CA VAL A 8 18.67 29.56 -4.80
C VAL A 8 18.23 29.99 -3.39
N LEU A 9 16.98 30.43 -3.22
CA LEU A 9 16.40 30.73 -1.92
C LEU A 9 16.32 29.49 -1.03
N LEU A 10 15.89 28.34 -1.57
CA LEU A 10 15.88 27.05 -0.86
C LEU A 10 17.28 26.67 -0.40
N GLN A 11 18.29 26.67 -1.30
CA GLN A 11 19.67 26.36 -0.92
C GLN A 11 20.21 27.29 0.17
N THR A 12 19.86 28.58 0.13
CA THR A 12 20.31 29.55 1.13
C THR A 12 19.65 29.32 2.49
N ARG A 13 18.32 29.19 2.54
CA ARG A 13 17.57 28.89 3.77
C ARG A 13 17.97 27.54 4.35
N TRP A 14 18.08 26.50 3.52
CA TRP A 14 18.54 25.18 3.95
C TRP A 14 19.96 25.20 4.52
N ARG A 15 20.91 25.92 3.90
CA ARG A 15 22.27 26.09 4.45
C ARG A 15 22.27 26.78 5.82
N GLN A 16 21.34 27.71 6.06
CA GLN A 16 21.17 28.35 7.38
C GLN A 16 20.64 27.35 8.42
N MET A 17 19.68 26.48 8.07
CA MET A 17 19.13 25.47 9.01
C MET A 17 20.04 24.25 9.23
N ARG A 18 20.79 23.84 8.20
CA ARG A 18 21.66 22.66 8.23
C ARG A 18 22.77 22.77 9.27
N LYS A 19 23.27 23.99 9.55
CA LYS A 19 24.30 24.22 10.59
C LYS A 19 23.77 23.92 12.01
N PRO A 20 22.70 24.58 12.51
CA PRO A 20 22.03 24.21 13.76
C PRO A 20 21.65 22.73 13.86
N PHE A 21 21.11 22.16 12.78
CA PHE A 21 20.73 20.75 12.72
C PHE A 21 21.91 19.79 12.93
N LEU A 22 23.03 19.98 12.22
CA LEU A 22 24.23 19.15 12.39
C LEU A 22 24.91 19.35 13.75
N GLN A 23 24.68 20.49 14.41
CA GLN A 23 25.23 20.81 15.73
C GLN A 23 24.29 20.45 16.88
N CYS A 24 23.08 19.93 16.61
CA CYS A 24 22.01 19.73 17.58
C CYS A 24 21.79 20.96 18.49
N SER A 25 21.80 22.16 17.89
CA SER A 25 21.80 23.40 18.67
C SER A 25 20.46 23.66 19.37
N SER A 26 20.51 23.87 20.68
CA SER A 26 19.37 24.28 21.52
C SER A 26 19.28 25.81 21.72
N ALA A 27 19.82 26.61 20.79
CA ALA A 27 19.68 28.07 20.86
C ALA A 27 18.25 28.50 20.52
N GLU A 28 17.71 29.52 21.19
CA GLU A 28 16.32 29.99 20.97
C GLU A 28 16.07 30.51 19.55
N ASN A 29 17.11 31.06 18.89
CA ASN A 29 17.05 31.51 17.50
C ASN A 29 17.28 30.38 16.47
N ALA A 30 17.51 29.13 16.90
CA ALA A 30 17.66 28.02 15.98
C ALA A 30 16.29 27.58 15.43
N PRO A 31 16.20 27.20 14.14
CA PRO A 31 14.97 26.63 13.60
C PRO A 31 14.65 25.33 14.34
N VAL A 32 13.41 25.21 14.80
CA VAL A 32 12.94 23.97 15.44
C VAL A 32 12.73 22.94 14.34
N ILE A 33 13.33 21.76 14.51
CA ILE A 33 13.16 20.61 13.62
C ILE A 33 12.90 19.38 14.50
N VAL A 34 11.72 18.78 14.31
CA VAL A 34 11.26 17.61 15.06
C VAL A 34 10.78 16.55 14.09
N PHE A 35 11.11 15.29 14.31
CA PHE A 35 10.58 14.17 13.53
C PHE A 35 9.58 13.37 14.34
N VAL A 36 8.35 13.21 13.83
CA VAL A 36 7.33 12.32 14.39
C VAL A 36 7.50 10.96 13.74
N SER A 37 7.87 9.95 14.54
CA SER A 37 8.12 8.59 14.04
C SER A 37 6.88 7.72 13.99
N LYS A 38 5.94 7.90 14.93
CA LYS A 38 4.63 7.23 15.00
C LYS A 38 3.72 7.98 15.96
N MET A 39 2.42 7.77 15.87
CA MET A 39 1.50 8.13 16.96
C MET A 39 1.20 6.88 17.79
N PHE A 40 0.72 7.06 19.02
CA PHE A 40 0.17 5.96 19.82
C PHE A 40 -0.98 6.48 20.68
N ALA A 41 -2.03 5.68 20.78
CA ALA A 41 -3.19 5.98 21.61
C ALA A 41 -2.90 5.70 23.08
N VAL A 42 -3.27 6.65 23.93
CA VAL A 42 -3.16 6.59 25.39
C VAL A 42 -4.52 6.88 26.01
N ASP A 43 -4.90 6.11 27.03
CA ASP A 43 -6.10 6.40 27.82
C ASP A 43 -6.03 7.81 28.42
N THR A 44 -7.10 8.59 28.28
CA THR A 44 -7.24 9.89 28.96
C THR A 44 -7.01 9.83 30.47
N LYS A 45 -7.25 8.67 31.11
CA LYS A 45 -6.96 8.43 32.53
C LYS A 45 -5.47 8.42 32.88
N ALA A 46 -4.59 8.09 31.93
CA ALA A 46 -3.14 8.04 32.11
C ALA A 46 -2.45 9.39 31.85
N LEU A 47 -3.18 10.38 31.30
CA LEU A 47 -2.67 11.74 31.12
C LEU A 47 -2.41 12.40 32.49
N PRO A 48 -1.30 13.15 32.67
CA PRO A 48 -0.93 13.76 33.95
C PRO A 48 -1.97 14.76 34.46
N GLN A 49 -2.71 15.41 33.56
CA GLN A 49 -3.79 16.36 33.89
C GLN A 49 -4.97 15.70 34.62
N ASN A 50 -5.26 14.44 34.31
CA ASN A 50 -6.39 13.70 34.90
C ASN A 50 -5.96 12.79 36.07
N ARG A 51 -4.65 12.57 36.25
CA ARG A 51 -4.11 11.82 37.37
C ARG A 51 -4.09 12.69 38.63
N GLN A 52 -4.53 12.13 39.76
CA GLN A 52 -4.38 12.81 41.04
C GLN A 52 -2.88 12.95 41.36
N ARG A 53 -2.34 14.16 41.16
CA ARG A 53 -0.95 14.50 41.48
C ARG A 53 -0.65 14.17 42.94
N THR A 54 0.40 13.39 43.16
CA THR A 54 0.96 13.17 44.50
C THR A 54 1.49 14.51 45.01
N LEU A 55 0.82 15.05 46.03
CA LEU A 55 1.12 16.36 46.58
C LEU A 55 2.50 16.36 47.23
N THR A 56 3.26 17.43 47.04
CA THR A 56 4.53 17.61 47.76
C THR A 56 4.27 17.74 49.27
N PRO A 57 5.25 17.40 50.14
CA PRO A 57 5.08 17.54 51.59
C PRO A 57 4.76 19.00 51.99
N GLU A 58 5.24 19.98 51.22
CA GLU A 58 4.93 21.40 51.41
C GLU A 58 3.48 21.75 51.02
N GLU A 59 2.99 21.28 49.87
CA GLU A 59 1.58 21.42 49.47
C GLU A 59 0.64 20.72 50.47
N ILE A 60 1.04 19.58 51.04
CA ILE A 60 0.31 18.89 52.11
C ILE A 60 0.29 19.74 53.39
N GLY A 61 1.43 20.37 53.74
CA GLY A 61 1.53 21.31 54.86
C GLY A 61 0.60 22.51 54.69
N GLN A 62 0.66 23.19 53.53
CA GLN A 62 -0.19 24.33 53.20
C GLN A 62 -1.68 23.95 53.17
N ARG A 63 -2.05 22.79 52.60
CA ARG A 63 -3.44 22.30 52.63
C ARG A 63 -3.93 21.97 54.03
N ARG A 64 -3.08 21.41 54.91
CA ARG A 64 -3.41 21.20 56.33
C ARG A 64 -3.63 22.53 57.05
N GLU A 65 -2.81 23.53 56.77
CA GLU A 65 -2.94 24.85 57.37
C GLU A 65 -4.20 25.58 56.89
N LEU A 66 -4.47 25.57 55.58
CA LEU A 66 -5.68 26.14 54.99
C LEU A 66 -6.94 25.39 55.48
N ALA A 67 -6.86 24.07 55.70
CA ALA A 67 -7.94 23.30 56.33
C ALA A 67 -8.14 23.68 57.81
N ARG A 68 -7.07 23.92 58.59
CA ARG A 68 -7.15 24.46 59.96
C ARG A 68 -7.82 25.83 59.97
N GLN A 69 -7.43 26.72 59.06
CA GLN A 69 -8.01 28.07 58.95
C GLN A 69 -9.48 28.03 58.53
N ARG A 70 -9.86 27.20 57.54
CA ARG A 70 -11.27 26.97 57.17
C ARG A 70 -12.09 26.36 58.31
N HIS A 71 -11.51 25.44 59.08
CA HIS A 71 -12.19 24.86 60.25
C HIS A 71 -12.37 25.90 61.36
N ALA A 72 -11.34 26.71 61.65
CA ALA A 72 -11.43 27.81 62.60
C ALA A 72 -12.48 28.86 62.18
N ALA A 73 -12.49 29.25 60.91
CA ALA A 73 -13.50 30.16 60.35
C ALA A 73 -14.92 29.56 60.42
N ARG A 74 -15.08 28.26 60.18
CA ARG A 74 -16.38 27.57 60.28
C ARG A 74 -16.85 27.43 61.73
N MET A 75 -15.93 27.25 62.69
CA MET A 75 -16.24 27.26 64.12
C MET A 75 -16.63 28.67 64.60
N ALA A 76 -15.91 29.71 64.16
CA ALA A 76 -16.27 31.10 64.44
C ALA A 76 -17.64 31.47 63.85
N ALA A 77 -17.90 31.11 62.58
CA ALA A 77 -19.20 31.30 61.94
C ALA A 77 -20.32 30.51 62.64
N GLY A 78 -20.03 29.29 63.11
CA GLY A 78 -20.94 28.47 63.90
C GLY A 78 -21.24 29.06 65.29
N GLN A 79 -20.26 29.71 65.92
CA GLN A 79 -20.46 30.43 67.18
C GLN A 79 -21.34 31.68 66.97
N THR A 80 -21.06 32.50 65.95
CA THR A 80 -21.93 33.65 65.63
C THR A 80 -23.35 33.23 65.24
N ALA A 81 -23.53 32.10 64.56
CA ALA A 81 -24.84 31.55 64.22
C ALA A 81 -25.56 30.91 65.42
N ALA A 82 -24.83 30.43 66.43
CA ALA A 82 -25.39 29.91 67.67
C ALA A 82 -25.77 31.03 68.66
N GLU A 83 -25.09 32.17 68.60
CA GLU A 83 -25.46 33.38 69.36
C GLU A 83 -26.70 34.06 68.77
N SER A 84 -26.84 34.12 67.45
CA SER A 84 -28.06 34.65 66.80
C SER A 84 -29.32 33.78 66.97
N ASN A 85 -29.18 32.54 67.45
CA ASN A 85 -30.29 31.59 67.61
C ASN A 85 -30.74 31.38 69.07
N LYS A 86 -30.25 32.20 70.02
CA LYS A 86 -30.65 32.11 71.44
C LYS A 86 -31.84 32.99 71.82
N ASP A 87 -32.20 33.96 70.99
CA ASP A 87 -33.32 34.88 71.24
C ASP A 87 -34.63 34.44 70.58
N HIS A 88 -35.14 33.25 70.94
CA HIS A 88 -36.59 32.94 70.99
C HIS A 88 -36.88 31.54 71.59
N ILE A 89 -37.53 31.48 72.76
CA ILE A 89 -38.09 30.24 73.34
C ILE A 89 -39.55 30.42 73.78
N HIS A 90 -40.47 29.78 73.04
CA HIS A 90 -41.81 29.32 73.45
C HIS A 90 -42.37 28.48 72.30
N SER A 91 -43.02 27.32 72.42
CA SER A 91 -43.28 26.31 73.48
C SER A 91 -43.62 24.99 72.72
N GLY A 92 -43.59 23.74 73.20
CA GLY A 92 -43.42 23.07 74.50
C GLY A 92 -43.60 21.53 74.33
N SER A 93 -43.67 20.80 75.45
CA SER A 93 -43.98 19.34 75.63
C SER A 93 -42.94 18.24 75.30
N VAL A 94 -42.92 17.21 76.19
CA VAL A 94 -41.86 16.21 76.55
C VAL A 94 -42.59 15.00 77.23
N PRO A 95 -42.30 13.69 76.99
CA PRO A 95 -41.14 12.89 77.51
C PRO A 95 -40.46 11.95 76.45
N GLN A 96 -39.23 11.41 76.63
CA GLN A 96 -38.69 10.20 77.36
C GLN A 96 -39.10 8.83 76.78
N GLU A 97 -38.25 7.78 76.75
CA GLU A 97 -37.16 7.36 77.66
C GLU A 97 -35.87 6.83 76.96
N GLY A 98 -34.76 6.69 77.72
CA GLY A 98 -33.62 5.81 77.36
C GLY A 98 -32.19 6.39 77.45
N GLN A 99 -31.51 6.17 78.58
CA GLN A 99 -30.08 6.44 78.83
C GLN A 99 -29.56 5.45 79.92
N PRO A 100 -28.24 5.24 80.17
CA PRO A 100 -27.05 5.85 79.55
C PRO A 100 -25.83 4.92 79.25
N SER A 101 -24.76 5.55 78.73
CA SER A 101 -23.32 5.26 78.96
C SER A 101 -22.58 4.18 78.12
N GLY A 102 -21.41 4.57 77.58
CA GLY A 102 -20.56 3.66 76.79
C GLY A 102 -19.37 4.29 76.03
N ILE A 103 -18.52 5.08 76.71
CA ILE A 103 -17.11 5.40 76.37
C ILE A 103 -16.79 5.84 74.91
N CYS A 104 -16.41 7.12 74.75
CA CYS A 104 -15.78 7.61 73.53
C CYS A 104 -14.39 6.98 73.31
N THR A 105 -14.18 6.33 72.17
CA THR A 105 -12.84 6.03 71.63
C THR A 105 -12.73 6.54 70.21
N ALA A 106 -11.58 7.13 69.88
CA ALA A 106 -11.40 7.84 68.62
C ALA A 106 -11.44 6.89 67.40
N LYS A 107 -12.24 7.24 66.40
CA LYS A 107 -12.02 6.79 65.01
C LYS A 107 -11.86 8.01 64.12
N MET A 108 -10.71 8.05 63.47
CA MET A 108 -10.29 9.07 62.52
C MET A 108 -10.94 8.73 61.17
N GLU A 109 -12.14 9.27 60.92
CA GLU A 109 -12.83 9.07 59.65
C GLU A 109 -12.33 10.05 58.59
N ASN A 110 -11.95 9.50 57.43
CA ASN A 110 -11.52 10.27 56.28
C ASN A 110 -12.69 11.06 55.67
N LEU A 111 -12.82 12.33 56.04
CA LEU A 111 -13.73 13.28 55.41
C LEU A 111 -13.24 13.67 54.01
N THR A 112 -13.47 12.80 53.02
CA THR A 112 -13.45 13.18 51.60
C THR A 112 -14.65 14.08 51.32
N LEU A 113 -14.48 15.39 51.54
CA LEU A 113 -15.47 16.39 51.15
C LEU A 113 -15.59 16.45 49.62
N LYS A 114 -16.83 16.37 49.14
CA LYS A 114 -17.19 16.57 47.74
C LYS A 114 -16.74 17.95 47.27
N ASP A 115 -16.03 18.00 46.16
CA ASP A 115 -15.98 19.17 45.27
C ASP A 115 -16.02 18.67 43.82
N SER A 116 -16.74 19.42 42.97
CA SER A 116 -17.23 19.05 41.63
C SER A 116 -18.23 17.87 41.60
N LYS A 117 -19.27 18.03 40.76
CA LYS A 117 -20.20 16.94 40.41
C LYS A 117 -19.41 15.92 39.57
N PRO A 118 -19.67 14.60 39.70
CA PRO A 118 -19.31 13.70 38.63
C PRO A 118 -20.14 14.08 37.41
N GLU A 119 -19.51 14.65 36.38
CA GLU A 119 -20.08 14.59 35.04
C GLU A 119 -20.24 13.11 34.66
N GLU A 120 -21.34 12.79 34.01
CA GLU A 120 -21.73 11.43 33.68
C GLU A 120 -20.62 10.76 32.87
N SER A 121 -20.05 9.69 33.44
CA SER A 121 -19.04 8.80 32.86
C SER A 121 -18.36 9.34 31.60
N ALA A 122 -17.37 10.24 31.77
CA ALA A 122 -16.52 10.65 30.67
C ALA A 122 -16.05 9.39 29.93
N GLU A 123 -16.51 9.23 28.68
CA GLU A 123 -16.23 8.04 27.89
C GLU A 123 -14.73 7.80 27.88
N GLN A 124 -14.31 6.53 27.89
CA GLN A 124 -12.90 6.17 27.85
C GLN A 124 -12.35 6.50 26.45
N ARG A 125 -12.10 7.78 26.26
CA ARG A 125 -11.58 8.40 25.05
C ARG A 125 -10.08 8.24 25.12
N GLU A 126 -9.52 7.61 24.11
CA GLU A 126 -8.09 7.60 23.92
C GLU A 126 -7.68 8.93 23.25
N THR A 127 -6.55 9.48 23.67
CA THR A 127 -5.91 10.62 23.04
C THR A 127 -4.65 10.14 22.35
N PHE A 128 -4.39 10.59 21.13
CA PHE A 128 -3.19 10.21 20.40
C PHE A 128 -2.04 11.13 20.77
N ILE A 129 -0.92 10.50 21.18
CA ILE A 129 0.33 11.18 21.45
C ILE A 129 1.31 10.83 20.33
N ALA A 130 1.86 11.85 19.67
CA ALA A 130 2.89 11.69 18.65
C ALA A 130 4.25 11.44 19.32
N PHE A 131 4.83 10.26 19.11
CA PHE A 131 6.19 9.93 19.53
C PHE A 131 7.19 10.63 18.60
N ALA A 132 7.95 11.58 19.14
CA ALA A 132 8.77 12.48 18.34
C ALA A 132 10.17 12.70 18.93
N ARG A 133 11.13 13.07 18.08
CA ARG A 133 12.50 13.43 18.49
C ARG A 133 12.86 14.82 17.99
N VAL A 134 13.39 15.66 18.89
CA VAL A 134 13.90 16.99 18.55
C VAL A 134 15.33 16.87 18.00
N TYR A 135 15.60 17.44 16.84
CA TYR A 135 16.94 17.48 16.25
C TYR A 135 17.60 18.86 16.34
N SER A 136 16.80 19.95 16.34
CA SER A 136 17.29 21.33 16.37
C SER A 136 16.27 22.21 17.09
N GLY A 137 16.75 23.25 17.77
CA GLY A 137 15.95 24.23 18.50
C GLY A 137 15.40 23.72 19.84
N VAL A 138 14.63 24.59 20.49
CA VAL A 138 13.85 24.28 21.70
C VAL A 138 12.38 24.30 21.33
N VAL A 139 11.68 23.20 21.61
CA VAL A 139 10.24 23.09 21.39
C VAL A 139 9.53 23.68 22.61
N LYS A 140 8.61 24.63 22.42
CA LYS A 140 7.83 25.26 23.51
C LYS A 140 6.34 24.96 23.39
N LYS A 141 5.65 24.81 24.52
CA LYS A 141 4.19 24.57 24.56
C LYS A 141 3.43 25.74 23.89
N GLY A 142 2.43 25.42 23.08
CA GLY A 142 1.66 26.39 22.28
C GLY A 142 2.36 26.86 21.00
N GLN A 143 3.59 26.42 20.71
CA GLN A 143 4.32 26.83 19.50
C GLN A 143 3.62 26.30 18.23
N ARG A 144 3.41 27.19 17.25
CA ARG A 144 2.89 26.83 15.91
C ARG A 144 4.03 26.37 15.02
N VAL A 145 3.83 25.24 14.33
CA VAL A 145 4.81 24.64 13.42
C VAL A 145 4.15 24.19 12.12
N PHE A 146 4.96 24.12 11.06
CA PHE A 146 4.60 23.49 9.81
C PHE A 146 4.78 21.97 9.94
N VAL A 147 3.73 21.23 9.65
CA VAL A 147 3.71 19.77 9.48
C VAL A 147 4.00 19.47 8.02
N LEU A 148 5.18 18.92 7.74
CA LEU A 148 5.61 18.51 6.41
C LEU A 148 5.31 17.02 6.21
N GLY A 149 4.47 16.70 5.22
CA GLY A 149 4.25 15.32 4.80
C GLY A 149 5.47 14.73 4.09
N PRO A 150 5.59 13.39 4.01
CA PRO A 150 6.76 12.73 3.40
C PRO A 150 6.91 12.96 1.88
N LYS A 151 5.87 13.49 1.22
CA LYS A 151 5.86 13.85 -0.21
C LYS A 151 5.97 15.37 -0.45
N TYR A 152 6.24 16.15 0.59
CA TYR A 152 6.35 17.60 0.49
C TYR A 152 7.62 18.01 -0.29
N ASP A 153 7.45 18.77 -1.36
CA ASP A 153 8.54 19.38 -2.11
C ASP A 153 8.74 20.84 -1.65
N PRO A 154 9.88 21.16 -1.00
CA PRO A 154 10.12 22.51 -0.49
C PRO A 154 10.35 23.54 -1.62
N THR A 155 10.64 23.12 -2.86
CA THR A 155 10.73 24.07 -4.00
C THR A 155 9.34 24.61 -4.37
N GLN A 156 8.34 23.73 -4.41
CA GLN A 156 6.93 24.07 -4.68
C GLN A 156 6.34 24.87 -3.53
N GLY A 157 6.62 24.46 -2.29
CA GLY A 157 6.19 25.20 -1.11
C GLY A 157 6.74 26.63 -1.06
N LEU A 158 8.02 26.83 -1.38
CA LEU A 158 8.64 28.17 -1.40
C LEU A 158 8.24 29.03 -2.62
N SER A 159 7.64 28.46 -3.68
CA SER A 159 7.10 29.25 -4.80
C SER A 159 5.68 29.74 -4.55
N MET A 160 4.89 28.99 -3.75
CA MET A 160 3.51 29.33 -3.40
C MET A 160 3.39 30.20 -2.13
N LEU A 161 4.40 30.17 -1.25
CA LEU A 161 4.39 30.93 0.01
C LEU A 161 5.11 32.28 -0.10
N PRO A 162 4.51 33.38 0.42
CA PRO A 162 5.21 34.65 0.62
C PRO A 162 6.53 34.49 1.37
N GLU A 163 7.54 35.30 1.00
CA GLU A 163 8.90 35.18 1.54
C GLU A 163 8.97 35.31 3.09
N SER A 164 7.97 35.94 3.72
CA SER A 164 7.89 36.20 5.17
C SER A 164 6.87 35.34 5.94
N CYS A 165 6.24 34.33 5.32
CA CYS A 165 5.20 33.54 6.01
C CYS A 165 5.76 32.79 7.23
N SER A 166 5.27 33.20 8.40
CA SER A 166 5.46 32.51 9.67
C SER A 166 4.28 31.55 9.91
N ALA A 167 4.46 30.53 10.75
CA ALA A 167 3.41 29.54 11.03
C ALA A 167 2.16 30.10 11.73
N SER A 168 2.11 31.42 12.01
CA SER A 168 1.00 32.19 12.57
C SER A 168 -0.11 32.51 11.57
N ASP A 169 0.23 32.64 10.29
CA ASP A 169 -0.65 33.30 9.31
C ASP A 169 -1.61 32.30 8.67
N PHE A 170 -2.62 32.79 7.94
CA PHE A 170 -3.55 31.94 7.19
C PHE A 170 -2.83 31.43 5.93
N VAL A 171 -2.41 30.16 5.95
CA VAL A 171 -1.52 29.61 4.93
C VAL A 171 -2.34 29.20 3.70
N PRO A 172 -1.90 29.52 2.46
CA PRO A 172 -2.48 28.96 1.24
C PRO A 172 -2.48 27.43 1.28
N ASP A 173 -3.45 26.79 0.61
CA ASP A 173 -3.58 25.33 0.60
C ASP A 173 -2.48 24.68 -0.27
N VAL A 174 -1.28 24.55 0.31
CA VAL A 174 -0.10 23.96 -0.33
C VAL A 174 -0.12 22.45 -0.12
N PRO A 175 0.01 21.63 -1.18
CA PRO A 175 -0.14 20.18 -1.07
C PRO A 175 0.90 19.56 -0.13
N HIS A 176 0.42 18.75 0.82
CA HIS A 176 1.21 18.08 1.86
C HIS A 176 1.88 19.00 2.90
N LEU A 177 1.42 20.25 3.03
CA LEU A 177 1.78 21.18 4.09
C LEU A 177 0.56 21.43 5.00
N SER A 178 0.74 21.38 6.31
CA SER A 178 -0.31 21.77 7.27
C SER A 178 0.29 22.58 8.42
N CYS A 179 -0.51 23.40 9.11
CA CYS A 179 -0.02 24.24 10.22
C CYS A 179 -0.76 23.87 11.49
N CYS A 180 -0.03 23.38 12.49
CA CYS A 180 -0.63 22.86 13.72
C CYS A 180 0.12 23.41 14.95
N SER A 181 -0.61 23.70 16.02
CA SER A 181 -0.07 24.16 17.31
C SER A 181 0.22 22.97 18.21
N MET A 182 1.38 22.96 18.88
CA MET A 182 1.69 21.94 19.87
C MET A 182 0.96 22.25 21.19
N GLU A 183 -0.20 21.63 21.41
CA GLU A 183 -1.08 21.95 22.55
C GLU A 183 -0.47 21.52 23.90
N SER A 184 0.10 20.33 23.96
CA SER A 184 0.74 19.76 25.15
C SER A 184 1.97 18.96 24.75
N ILE A 185 3.03 19.08 25.55
CA ILE A 185 4.30 18.38 25.35
C ILE A 185 4.51 17.47 26.56
N TYR A 186 4.85 16.22 26.31
CA TYR A 186 5.02 15.19 27.33
C TYR A 186 6.43 14.59 27.29
N LEU A 187 7.01 14.34 28.47
CA LEU A 187 8.16 13.47 28.62
C LEU A 187 7.68 12.03 28.87
N LEU A 188 8.32 11.07 28.20
CA LEU A 188 7.90 9.67 28.16
C LEU A 188 8.69 8.82 29.16
N MET A 189 8.17 8.67 30.37
CA MET A 189 8.72 7.80 31.43
C MET A 189 8.23 6.34 31.29
N GLY A 190 8.10 5.86 30.05
CA GLY A 190 7.61 4.51 29.73
C GLY A 190 6.09 4.36 29.87
N ARG A 191 5.59 4.16 31.10
CA ARG A 191 4.14 4.11 31.39
C ARG A 191 3.58 5.45 31.83
N GLU A 192 4.43 6.32 32.35
CA GLU A 192 4.02 7.61 32.90
C GLU A 192 4.39 8.73 31.92
N LEU A 193 3.53 9.75 31.89
CA LEU A 193 3.66 10.95 31.05
C LEU A 193 3.78 12.14 31.98
N GLU A 194 4.86 12.91 31.85
CA GLU A 194 5.04 14.17 32.58
C GLU A 194 4.86 15.33 31.61
N GLU A 195 4.06 16.33 31.95
CA GLU A 195 3.84 17.49 31.07
C GLU A 195 4.98 18.51 31.25
N LEU A 196 5.56 18.98 30.13
CA LEU A 196 6.66 19.93 30.09
C LEU A 196 6.29 21.20 29.31
N GLU A 197 6.87 22.33 29.69
CA GLU A 197 6.72 23.60 28.98
C GLU A 197 7.69 23.76 27.81
N GLU A 198 8.93 23.27 27.96
CA GLU A 198 9.95 23.30 26.92
C GLU A 198 10.84 22.05 26.87
N VAL A 199 11.33 21.69 25.68
CA VAL A 199 12.22 20.54 25.47
C VAL A 199 13.37 20.89 24.50
N PRO A 200 14.65 20.70 24.89
CA PRO A 200 15.80 20.99 24.04
C PRO A 200 16.10 19.90 23.00
N ALA A 201 17.00 20.21 22.06
CA ALA A 201 17.42 19.29 21.00
C ALA A 201 18.11 18.01 21.53
N GLY A 202 17.96 16.93 20.77
CA GLY A 202 18.47 15.59 21.08
C GLY A 202 17.46 14.67 21.78
N ASN A 203 16.55 15.26 22.56
CA ASN A 203 15.57 14.55 23.40
C ASN A 203 14.38 13.97 22.61
N VAL A 204 13.74 12.98 23.23
CA VAL A 204 12.50 12.33 22.78
C VAL A 204 11.34 12.89 23.61
N LEU A 205 10.22 13.19 22.96
CA LEU A 205 9.02 13.75 23.57
C LEU A 205 7.74 13.16 22.95
N GLY A 206 6.62 13.31 23.65
CA GLY A 206 5.27 13.12 23.14
C GLY A 206 4.62 14.47 22.82
N ILE A 207 3.96 14.61 21.66
CA ILE A 207 3.17 15.81 21.31
C ILE A 207 1.68 15.46 21.28
N GLY A 208 0.85 16.22 21.99
CA GLY A 208 -0.61 16.19 21.86
C GLY A 208 -1.13 17.18 20.81
N GLY A 209 -2.33 16.93 20.27
CA GLY A 209 -3.00 17.84 19.33
C GLY A 209 -2.61 17.69 17.84
N LEU A 210 -1.88 16.63 17.47
CA LEU A 210 -1.45 16.37 16.08
C LEU A 210 -2.29 15.33 15.32
N GLU A 211 -3.46 14.95 15.85
CA GLU A 211 -4.26 13.79 15.37
C GLU A 211 -4.71 13.92 13.91
N GLU A 212 -5.12 15.10 13.46
CA GLU A 212 -5.64 15.29 12.09
C GLU A 212 -4.53 15.67 11.09
N CYS A 213 -3.39 16.16 11.57
CA CYS A 213 -2.30 16.69 10.73
C CYS A 213 -1.31 15.61 10.25
N VAL A 214 -1.21 14.48 10.96
CA VAL A 214 -0.16 13.45 10.72
C VAL A 214 -0.77 12.15 10.23
N LEU A 215 -0.24 11.58 9.14
CA LEU A 215 -0.76 10.33 8.54
C LEU A 215 -0.09 9.06 9.07
N LYS A 216 1.25 9.06 9.17
CA LYS A 216 2.09 7.95 9.70
C LYS A 216 3.32 8.53 10.41
N SER A 217 4.11 9.26 9.63
CA SER A 217 5.24 10.07 10.09
C SER A 217 5.14 11.46 9.46
N ALA A 218 5.72 12.45 10.13
CA ALA A 218 5.80 13.82 9.64
C ALA A 218 7.07 14.51 10.14
N THR A 219 7.55 15.48 9.38
CA THR A 219 8.62 16.38 9.82
C THR A 219 7.99 17.69 10.25
N LEU A 220 8.20 18.10 11.49
CA LEU A 220 7.72 19.38 12.00
C LEU A 220 8.85 20.40 11.92
N SER A 221 8.58 21.58 11.37
CA SER A 221 9.56 22.66 11.25
C SER A 221 8.96 24.04 11.51
N THR A 222 9.77 25.00 11.95
CA THR A 222 9.37 26.42 11.96
C THR A 222 9.51 27.10 10.60
N SER A 223 10.12 26.44 9.61
CA SER A 223 10.30 26.97 8.25
C SER A 223 9.91 25.94 7.18
N PRO A 224 9.17 26.34 6.12
CA PRO A 224 8.83 25.46 5.00
C PRO A 224 10.04 25.07 4.14
N ALA A 225 11.21 25.68 4.34
CA ALA A 225 12.43 25.37 3.58
C ALA A 225 13.13 24.05 4.01
N CYS A 226 12.51 23.23 4.86
CA CYS A 226 13.07 21.95 5.28
C CYS A 226 12.68 20.86 4.27
N PRO A 227 13.62 20.06 3.74
CA PRO A 227 13.25 18.79 3.12
C PRO A 227 12.63 17.88 4.20
N PRO A 228 11.54 17.16 3.90
CA PRO A 228 10.98 16.20 4.85
C PRO A 228 11.96 15.04 5.07
N PHE A 229 12.00 14.50 6.29
CA PHE A 229 12.71 13.25 6.54
C PHE A 229 12.00 12.09 5.83
N ILE A 230 12.81 11.20 5.26
CA ILE A 230 12.34 9.95 4.66
C ILE A 230 11.68 9.12 5.78
N PRO A 231 10.47 8.56 5.57
CA PRO A 231 9.84 7.69 6.55
C PRO A 231 10.72 6.47 6.85
N LEU A 232 10.60 5.91 8.06
CA LEU A 232 11.33 4.70 8.42
C LEU A 232 10.84 3.53 7.55
N ASN A 233 11.73 3.01 6.69
CA ASN A 233 11.49 1.77 5.96
C ASN A 233 11.58 0.60 6.95
N PHE A 234 10.43 0.03 7.31
CA PHE A 234 10.40 -1.21 8.07
C PHE A 234 10.80 -2.39 7.16
N GLU A 235 11.67 -3.26 7.67
CA GLU A 235 12.23 -4.38 6.93
C GLU A 235 11.15 -5.38 6.47
N ALA A 236 10.07 -5.52 7.24
CA ALA A 236 8.92 -6.35 6.91
C ALA A 236 7.88 -5.59 6.07
N ARG A 237 7.88 -5.82 4.76
CA ARG A 237 6.83 -5.33 3.85
C ARG A 237 5.46 -5.95 4.21
N PRO A 238 4.36 -5.17 4.28
CA PRO A 238 3.03 -5.71 4.56
C PRO A 238 2.44 -6.44 3.34
N ILE A 239 2.00 -7.68 3.54
CA ILE A 239 1.56 -8.61 2.46
C ILE A 239 0.22 -9.27 2.78
N VAL A 240 -0.03 -9.61 4.04
CA VAL A 240 -1.25 -10.29 4.47
C VAL A 240 -2.41 -9.31 4.43
N ARG A 241 -3.41 -9.59 3.60
CA ARG A 241 -4.60 -8.76 3.37
C ARG A 241 -5.83 -9.37 4.01
N VAL A 242 -6.66 -8.58 4.67
CA VAL A 242 -7.99 -8.99 5.16
C VAL A 242 -9.01 -7.90 4.80
N ALA A 243 -10.07 -8.28 4.10
CA ALA A 243 -11.26 -7.46 3.98
C ALA A 243 -12.05 -7.46 5.29
N ILE A 244 -12.46 -6.26 5.74
CA ILE A 244 -13.17 -6.00 6.99
C ILE A 244 -14.50 -5.33 6.67
N GLU A 245 -15.58 -5.89 7.19
CA GLU A 245 -16.95 -5.40 6.98
C GLU A 245 -17.66 -5.23 8.34
N PRO A 246 -18.29 -4.08 8.62
CA PRO A 246 -19.03 -3.91 9.88
C PRO A 246 -20.29 -4.79 9.86
N LYS A 247 -20.68 -5.37 11.00
CA LYS A 247 -21.95 -6.14 11.08
C LYS A 247 -23.17 -5.28 10.80
N HIS A 248 -23.09 -3.98 11.11
CA HIS A 248 -24.14 -3.00 10.89
C HIS A 248 -23.65 -1.92 9.91
N PRO A 249 -24.31 -1.71 8.76
CA PRO A 249 -23.84 -0.75 7.74
C PRO A 249 -23.84 0.70 8.24
N SER A 250 -24.71 1.05 9.19
CA SER A 250 -24.75 2.36 9.84
C SER A 250 -23.44 2.72 10.56
N GLU A 251 -22.61 1.73 10.90
CA GLU A 251 -21.35 1.93 11.63
C GLU A 251 -20.12 2.01 10.72
N MET A 252 -20.31 1.93 9.39
CA MET A 252 -19.24 2.09 8.40
C MET A 252 -18.39 3.36 8.60
N PRO A 253 -18.94 4.55 8.95
CA PRO A 253 -18.11 5.73 9.24
C PRO A 253 -17.22 5.56 10.48
N LYS A 254 -17.67 4.81 11.49
CA LYS A 254 -16.86 4.48 12.68
C LYS A 254 -15.71 3.54 12.30
N LEU A 255 -15.97 2.55 11.44
CA LEU A 255 -14.94 1.66 10.91
C LEU A 255 -13.86 2.47 10.16
N VAL A 256 -14.26 3.31 9.21
CA VAL A 256 -13.32 4.15 8.44
C VAL A 256 -12.50 5.07 9.35
N ARG A 257 -13.13 5.68 10.36
CA ARG A 257 -12.40 6.47 11.38
C ARG A 257 -11.41 5.61 12.16
N GLY A 258 -11.84 4.46 12.69
CA GLY A 258 -10.98 3.56 13.46
C GLY A 258 -9.81 3.00 12.63
N MET A 259 -10.01 2.71 11.35
CA MET A 259 -8.97 2.27 10.43
C MET A 259 -7.95 3.39 10.13
N ARG A 260 -8.38 4.65 10.00
CA ARG A 260 -7.46 5.80 9.89
C ARG A 260 -6.57 5.94 11.13
N LEU A 261 -7.16 5.80 12.32
CA LEU A 261 -6.45 5.83 13.60
C LEU A 261 -5.47 4.65 13.75
N LEU A 262 -5.87 3.44 13.34
CA LEU A 262 -4.98 2.27 13.30
C LEU A 262 -3.76 2.51 12.39
N ASN A 263 -3.95 3.12 11.22
CA ASN A 263 -2.87 3.48 10.30
C ASN A 263 -1.92 4.56 10.85
N GLN A 264 -2.36 5.40 11.80
CA GLN A 264 -1.49 6.34 12.53
C GLN A 264 -0.76 5.68 13.71
N ALA A 265 -1.38 4.68 14.35
CA ALA A 265 -0.85 3.96 15.50
C ALA A 265 0.22 2.93 15.11
N ASP A 266 -0.04 2.15 14.06
CA ASP A 266 0.87 1.12 13.55
C ASP A 266 1.46 1.51 12.18
N PRO A 267 2.79 1.66 12.07
CA PRO A 267 3.42 2.06 10.82
C PRO A 267 3.37 0.97 9.73
N CYS A 268 3.30 -0.30 10.13
CA CYS A 268 3.31 -1.47 9.24
C CYS A 268 1.89 -1.89 8.82
N ALA A 269 0.84 -1.40 9.48
CA ALA A 269 -0.52 -1.53 8.99
C ALA A 269 -0.77 -0.58 7.82
N GLU A 270 -1.45 -1.04 6.77
CA GLU A 270 -1.94 -0.18 5.69
C GLU A 270 -3.43 -0.40 5.46
N VAL A 271 -4.15 0.69 5.19
CA VAL A 271 -5.59 0.65 4.89
C VAL A 271 -5.78 0.99 3.42
N LEU A 272 -6.27 0.02 2.66
CA LEU A 272 -6.56 0.16 1.24
C LEU A 272 -8.07 0.03 1.00
N ILE A 273 -8.60 0.85 0.11
CA ILE A 273 -9.93 0.67 -0.47
C ILE A 273 -9.71 -0.02 -1.80
N GLN A 274 -10.33 -1.18 -2.00
CA GLN A 274 -10.28 -1.88 -3.29
C GLN A 274 -11.24 -1.26 -4.30
N GLU A 275 -11.03 -1.55 -5.59
CA GLU A 275 -11.91 -1.11 -6.67
C GLU A 275 -13.35 -1.68 -6.52
N THR A 276 -13.51 -2.78 -5.78
CA THR A 276 -14.79 -3.36 -5.35
C THR A 276 -15.50 -2.56 -4.24
N GLY A 277 -14.85 -1.56 -3.65
CA GLY A 277 -15.33 -0.83 -2.48
C GLY A 277 -15.01 -1.50 -1.13
N GLU A 278 -14.43 -2.71 -1.11
CA GLU A 278 -14.02 -3.39 0.13
C GLU A 278 -12.92 -2.60 0.88
N HIS A 279 -13.08 -2.47 2.19
CA HIS A 279 -12.02 -1.99 3.08
C HIS A 279 -11.08 -3.13 3.44
N VAL A 280 -9.82 -3.03 3.01
CA VAL A 280 -8.80 -4.06 3.21
C VAL A 280 -7.67 -3.54 4.07
N LEU A 281 -7.44 -4.23 5.18
CA LEU A 281 -6.29 -4.06 6.04
C LEU A 281 -5.13 -4.91 5.51
N VAL A 282 -3.95 -4.31 5.34
CA VAL A 282 -2.70 -4.99 4.97
C VAL A 282 -1.75 -4.99 6.17
N THR A 283 -1.11 -6.13 6.45
CA THR A 283 -0.22 -6.32 7.60
C THR A 283 0.98 -7.19 7.24
N ALA A 284 2.03 -7.13 8.06
CA ALA A 284 3.28 -7.88 7.85
C ALA A 284 3.13 -9.41 8.01
N GLY A 285 2.20 -9.89 8.84
CA GLY A 285 2.02 -11.30 9.15
C GLY A 285 0.84 -11.57 10.10
N GLU A 286 0.56 -12.84 10.37
CA GLU A 286 -0.64 -13.28 11.11
C GLU A 286 -0.77 -12.72 12.52
N VAL A 287 0.28 -12.78 13.34
CA VAL A 287 0.24 -12.29 14.74
C VAL A 287 -0.01 -10.78 14.78
N HIS A 288 0.58 -10.06 13.83
CA HIS A 288 0.34 -8.62 13.64
C HIS A 288 -1.11 -8.36 13.19
N LEU A 289 -1.62 -9.12 12.22
CA LEU A 289 -3.02 -9.05 11.80
C LEU A 289 -4.00 -9.25 12.97
N GLN A 290 -3.83 -10.31 13.77
CA GLN A 290 -4.70 -10.58 14.92
C GLN A 290 -4.73 -9.38 15.88
N ARG A 291 -3.55 -8.88 16.25
CA ARG A 291 -3.42 -7.67 17.08
C ARG A 291 -4.14 -6.46 16.47
N CYS A 292 -3.96 -6.17 15.17
CA CYS A 292 -4.64 -5.05 14.54
C CYS A 292 -6.17 -5.18 14.54
N LEU A 293 -6.70 -6.40 14.40
CA LEU A 293 -8.13 -6.65 14.47
C LEU A 293 -8.65 -6.41 15.90
N ASP A 294 -7.89 -6.81 16.92
CA ASP A 294 -8.29 -6.62 18.32
C ASP A 294 -8.14 -5.15 18.77
N ASP A 295 -7.05 -4.46 18.41
CA ASP A 295 -6.88 -3.01 18.59
C ASP A 295 -8.04 -2.24 17.89
N LEU A 296 -8.51 -2.68 16.72
CA LEU A 296 -9.66 -2.05 16.03
C LEU A 296 -11.00 -2.30 16.74
N ARG A 297 -11.22 -3.50 17.29
CA ARG A 297 -12.44 -3.87 18.05
C ARG A 297 -12.51 -3.17 19.40
N GLU A 298 -11.44 -3.19 20.18
CA GLU A 298 -11.46 -2.78 21.59
C GLU A 298 -11.21 -1.27 21.75
N ARG A 299 -10.34 -0.70 20.91
CA ARG A 299 -9.76 0.63 21.13
C ARG A 299 -10.26 1.67 20.14
N PHE A 300 -10.02 1.46 18.85
CA PHE A 300 -10.19 2.53 17.85
C PHE A 300 -11.62 2.70 17.32
N ALA A 301 -12.25 1.62 16.84
CA ALA A 301 -13.59 1.69 16.26
C ALA A 301 -14.69 1.42 17.29
N LYS A 302 -14.44 0.48 18.24
CA LYS A 302 -15.43 0.03 19.24
C LYS A 302 -16.73 -0.47 18.61
N ILE A 303 -16.59 -1.25 17.53
CA ILE A 303 -17.69 -1.86 16.77
C ILE A 303 -17.45 -3.36 16.60
N GLU A 304 -18.52 -4.10 16.35
CA GLU A 304 -18.43 -5.47 15.88
C GLU A 304 -18.34 -5.53 14.36
N PHE A 305 -17.27 -6.13 13.84
CA PHE A 305 -17.06 -6.35 12.42
C PHE A 305 -16.75 -7.82 12.12
N SER A 306 -17.11 -8.24 10.89
CA SER A 306 -16.68 -9.49 10.28
C SER A 306 -15.33 -9.29 9.60
N ALA A 307 -14.44 -10.27 9.75
CA ALA A 307 -13.14 -10.30 9.07
C ALA A 307 -13.11 -11.51 8.14
N SER A 308 -12.77 -11.28 6.88
CA SER A 308 -12.54 -12.35 5.91
C SER A 308 -11.30 -13.18 6.27
N LYS A 309 -11.18 -14.38 5.66
CA LYS A 309 -9.96 -15.20 5.81
C LYS A 309 -8.74 -14.43 5.27
N PRO A 310 -7.55 -14.54 5.90
CA PRO A 310 -6.33 -13.93 5.39
C PRO A 310 -6.07 -14.28 3.92
N ILE A 311 -5.89 -13.24 3.10
CA ILE A 311 -5.59 -13.33 1.67
C ILE A 311 -4.15 -12.90 1.44
N ILE A 312 -3.47 -13.62 0.55
CA ILE A 312 -2.16 -13.24 0.02
C ILE A 312 -2.35 -12.98 -1.47
N PRO A 313 -1.92 -11.83 -2.01
CA PRO A 313 -1.88 -11.64 -3.45
C PRO A 313 -0.83 -12.60 -4.04
N PHE A 314 -1.21 -13.39 -5.03
CA PHE A 314 -0.25 -14.13 -5.86
C PHE A 314 0.27 -13.22 -6.98
N ARG A 315 1.29 -13.66 -7.72
CA ARG A 315 1.63 -13.08 -9.03
C ARG A 315 1.50 -14.13 -10.11
N GLU A 316 1.31 -13.67 -11.34
CA GLU A 316 1.18 -14.55 -12.50
C GLU A 316 2.41 -14.36 -13.39
N THR A 317 2.99 -15.46 -13.87
CA THR A 317 4.19 -15.42 -14.70
C THR A 317 4.13 -16.42 -15.85
N VAL A 318 4.93 -16.14 -16.87
CA VAL A 318 5.21 -17.08 -17.96
C VAL A 318 6.53 -17.75 -17.66
N VAL A 319 6.62 -19.07 -17.88
CA VAL A 319 7.90 -19.79 -17.86
C VAL A 319 8.23 -20.26 -19.27
N ARG A 320 9.47 -20.69 -19.50
CA ARG A 320 9.80 -21.40 -20.75
C ARG A 320 9.23 -22.82 -20.64
N PRO A 321 8.68 -23.41 -21.71
CA PRO A 321 8.24 -24.79 -21.67
C PRO A 321 9.39 -25.70 -21.22
N PRO A 322 9.11 -26.66 -20.32
CA PRO A 322 10.13 -27.58 -19.84
C PRO A 322 10.64 -28.41 -21.02
N LYS A 323 11.93 -28.73 -21.00
CA LYS A 323 12.55 -29.63 -22.00
C LYS A 323 12.32 -31.11 -21.68
N VAL A 324 11.91 -31.38 -20.45
CA VAL A 324 11.96 -32.67 -19.79
C VAL A 324 10.68 -32.83 -18.98
N ASP A 325 10.09 -34.03 -19.01
CA ASP A 325 8.82 -34.36 -18.36
C ASP A 325 8.97 -34.57 -16.84
N MET A 326 7.87 -34.67 -16.11
CA MET A 326 7.83 -35.00 -14.67
C MET A 326 8.50 -36.34 -14.32
N VAL A 327 8.56 -37.27 -15.27
CA VAL A 327 9.23 -38.58 -15.16
C VAL A 327 10.72 -38.52 -15.59
N ASN A 328 11.20 -37.35 -16.00
CA ASN A 328 12.54 -37.06 -16.54
C ASN A 328 12.81 -37.48 -18.01
N GLU A 329 11.77 -37.71 -18.80
CA GLU A 329 11.89 -38.00 -20.25
C GLU A 329 12.08 -36.73 -21.11
N GLU A 330 12.82 -36.78 -22.22
CA GLU A 330 12.98 -35.61 -23.11
C GLU A 330 11.70 -35.29 -23.89
N MET A 331 11.07 -34.16 -23.59
CA MET A 331 9.89 -33.69 -24.31
C MET A 331 10.26 -33.10 -25.67
N GLY A 332 10.32 -33.99 -26.67
CA GLY A 332 10.54 -33.64 -28.07
C GLY A 332 9.36 -32.90 -28.72
N LYS A 333 9.25 -33.03 -30.05
CA LYS A 333 8.29 -32.28 -30.89
C LYS A 333 6.80 -32.41 -30.50
N GLN A 334 6.45 -33.38 -29.65
CA GLN A 334 5.09 -33.64 -29.15
C GLN A 334 4.48 -32.45 -28.39
N HIS A 335 5.30 -31.65 -27.70
CA HIS A 335 4.84 -30.49 -26.90
C HIS A 335 4.04 -29.46 -27.72
N LYS A 336 4.28 -29.38 -29.04
CA LYS A 336 3.49 -28.52 -29.95
C LYS A 336 2.06 -29.01 -30.17
N VAL A 337 1.79 -30.31 -30.02
CA VAL A 337 0.48 -30.90 -30.31
C VAL A 337 -0.45 -30.77 -29.10
N ALA A 338 0.07 -30.93 -27.88
CA ALA A 338 -0.69 -30.79 -26.63
C ALA A 338 -1.27 -29.37 -26.46
N ILE A 339 -0.43 -28.33 -26.64
CA ILE A 339 -0.86 -26.92 -26.59
C ILE A 339 -1.96 -26.64 -27.63
N ILE A 340 -1.82 -27.18 -28.85
CA ILE A 340 -2.82 -27.03 -29.90
C ILE A 340 -4.12 -27.76 -29.55
N HIS A 341 -4.07 -28.93 -28.90
CA HIS A 341 -5.29 -29.66 -28.52
C HIS A 341 -6.08 -28.92 -27.43
N GLN A 342 -5.41 -28.45 -26.37
CA GLN A 342 -6.05 -27.68 -25.29
C GLN A 342 -6.69 -26.39 -25.83
N MET A 343 -5.97 -25.60 -26.62
CA MET A 343 -6.52 -24.38 -27.24
C MET A 343 -7.67 -24.65 -28.22
N LYS A 344 -7.69 -25.81 -28.88
CA LYS A 344 -8.72 -26.18 -29.84
C LYS A 344 -10.00 -26.72 -29.18
N GLU A 345 -9.89 -27.30 -27.98
CA GLU A 345 -11.07 -27.62 -27.15
C GLU A 345 -11.70 -26.36 -26.56
N GLU A 346 -10.92 -25.41 -26.03
CA GLU A 346 -11.44 -24.10 -25.55
C GLU A 346 -12.10 -23.31 -26.69
N GLY A 347 -11.51 -23.32 -27.89
CA GLY A 347 -12.08 -22.69 -29.09
C GLY A 347 -13.44 -23.24 -29.54
N SER A 348 -13.91 -24.37 -29.00
CA SER A 348 -15.22 -24.95 -29.32
C SER A 348 -16.42 -24.33 -28.56
N GLN A 349 -16.17 -23.51 -27.52
CA GLN A 349 -17.24 -22.95 -26.67
C GLN A 349 -17.50 -21.44 -26.88
N GLY A 350 -16.80 -20.76 -27.79
CA GLY A 350 -16.94 -19.32 -28.04
C GLY A 350 -17.15 -18.93 -29.51
N ARG A 351 -18.26 -18.27 -29.84
CA ARG A 351 -18.51 -17.71 -31.19
C ARG A 351 -17.70 -16.41 -31.44
N SER A 352 -16.51 -16.47 -32.06
CA SER A 352 -15.86 -15.29 -32.68
C SER A 352 -14.55 -15.56 -33.49
N SER A 353 -14.39 -16.72 -34.13
CA SER A 353 -13.10 -17.15 -34.72
C SER A 353 -12.72 -16.56 -36.09
N ASP A 354 -12.88 -15.24 -36.30
CA ASP A 354 -12.47 -14.54 -37.54
C ASP A 354 -11.54 -13.32 -37.28
N ASN A 355 -11.36 -12.92 -36.01
CA ASN A 355 -10.57 -11.74 -35.61
C ASN A 355 -9.29 -12.07 -34.81
N LEU A 356 -9.06 -13.34 -34.46
CA LEU A 356 -7.96 -13.81 -33.62
C LEU A 356 -7.19 -14.93 -34.33
N HIS A 357 -5.88 -14.75 -34.54
CA HIS A 357 -4.97 -15.76 -35.08
C HIS A 357 -3.83 -16.02 -34.11
N VAL A 358 -3.58 -17.30 -33.78
CA VAL A 358 -2.49 -17.71 -32.87
C VAL A 358 -1.53 -18.60 -33.65
N ASP A 359 -0.29 -18.13 -33.81
CA ASP A 359 0.75 -18.87 -34.51
C ASP A 359 1.34 -19.99 -33.64
N PRO A 360 1.83 -21.11 -34.23
CA PRO A 360 2.58 -22.15 -33.51
C PRO A 360 3.90 -21.68 -32.87
N SER A 361 4.27 -20.40 -33.04
CA SER A 361 5.40 -19.72 -32.42
C SER A 361 5.03 -18.97 -31.13
N GLY A 362 3.73 -18.87 -30.80
CA GLY A 362 3.22 -18.04 -29.70
C GLY A 362 3.05 -16.56 -30.05
N LEU A 363 3.07 -16.19 -31.34
CA LEU A 363 2.65 -14.86 -31.80
C LEU A 363 1.13 -14.83 -31.93
N VAL A 364 0.48 -13.85 -31.29
CA VAL A 364 -0.97 -13.66 -31.37
C VAL A 364 -1.26 -12.40 -32.17
N THR A 365 -1.99 -12.54 -33.28
CA THR A 365 -2.48 -11.42 -34.09
C THR A 365 -3.96 -11.23 -33.82
N LEU A 366 -4.33 -10.02 -33.38
CA LEU A 366 -5.71 -9.67 -33.07
C LEU A 366 -6.10 -8.42 -33.89
N THR A 367 -7.21 -8.54 -34.61
CA THR A 367 -7.80 -7.48 -35.43
C THR A 367 -8.97 -6.84 -34.68
N THR A 368 -9.05 -5.51 -34.62
CA THR A 368 -10.17 -4.83 -33.96
C THR A 368 -11.51 -5.21 -34.60
N PRO A 369 -12.64 -5.16 -33.87
CA PRO A 369 -13.96 -5.51 -34.43
C PRO A 369 -14.33 -4.75 -35.70
N ASN A 370 -13.87 -3.50 -35.83
CA ASN A 370 -14.08 -2.65 -37.01
C ASN A 370 -13.09 -2.92 -38.16
N ARG A 371 -12.13 -3.85 -38.00
CA ARG A 371 -11.01 -4.14 -38.93
C ARG A 371 -10.10 -2.95 -39.26
N LEU A 372 -10.16 -1.88 -38.45
CA LEU A 372 -9.39 -0.65 -38.63
C LEU A 372 -7.96 -0.73 -38.08
N ALA A 373 -7.69 -1.65 -37.16
CA ALA A 373 -6.35 -1.84 -36.60
C ALA A 373 -6.07 -3.31 -36.33
N THR A 374 -4.82 -3.71 -36.54
CA THR A 374 -4.32 -5.08 -36.31
C THR A 374 -3.05 -5.00 -35.48
N VAL A 375 -2.97 -5.79 -34.42
CA VAL A 375 -1.80 -5.82 -33.51
C VAL A 375 -1.35 -7.26 -33.33
N SER A 376 -0.04 -7.51 -33.50
CA SER A 376 0.58 -8.81 -33.23
C SER A 376 1.50 -8.74 -32.03
N VAL A 377 1.20 -9.50 -30.97
CA VAL A 377 1.87 -9.49 -29.67
C VAL A 377 2.44 -10.87 -29.34
N ARG A 378 3.64 -10.91 -28.75
CA ARG A 378 4.28 -12.12 -28.22
C ARG A 378 4.66 -11.92 -26.76
N ALA A 379 4.35 -12.89 -25.89
CA ALA A 379 4.83 -12.94 -24.51
C ALA A 379 6.17 -13.70 -24.42
N ILE A 380 7.10 -13.17 -23.64
CA ILE A 380 8.46 -13.71 -23.43
C ILE A 380 8.78 -13.67 -21.93
N PRO A 381 9.24 -14.77 -21.31
CA PRO A 381 9.65 -14.77 -19.91
C PRO A 381 10.97 -14.01 -19.69
N LEU A 382 10.98 -13.07 -18.74
CA LEU A 382 12.16 -12.32 -18.31
C LEU A 382 13.06 -13.17 -17.38
N PRO A 383 14.37 -12.90 -17.33
CA PRO A 383 15.25 -13.44 -16.30
C PRO A 383 14.82 -12.96 -14.89
N GLN A 384 15.07 -13.79 -13.88
CA GLN A 384 14.71 -13.46 -12.50
C GLN A 384 15.53 -12.28 -11.97
N GLU A 385 16.79 -12.18 -12.37
CA GLU A 385 17.72 -11.11 -12.01
C GLU A 385 17.21 -9.74 -12.51
N VAL A 386 16.68 -9.69 -13.74
CA VAL A 386 16.04 -8.48 -14.31
C VAL A 386 14.78 -8.14 -13.54
N THR A 387 13.97 -9.15 -13.20
CA THR A 387 12.71 -8.97 -12.45
C THR A 387 12.97 -8.38 -11.06
N CYS A 388 13.96 -8.92 -10.34
CA CYS A 388 14.40 -8.41 -9.03
C CYS A 388 15.00 -7.00 -9.12
N LEU A 389 15.81 -6.72 -10.16
CA LEU A 389 16.35 -5.38 -10.41
C LEU A 389 15.21 -4.35 -10.57
N LEU A 390 14.25 -4.62 -11.46
CA LEU A 390 13.11 -3.73 -11.71
C LEU A 390 12.24 -3.51 -10.46
N GLU A 391 12.05 -4.54 -9.62
CA GLU A 391 11.35 -4.37 -8.34
C GLU A 391 12.12 -3.45 -7.38
N SER A 392 13.44 -3.65 -7.26
CA SER A 392 14.32 -2.83 -6.42
C SER A 392 14.40 -1.36 -6.87
N SER A 393 14.36 -1.10 -8.19
CA SER A 393 14.44 0.23 -8.79
C SER A 393 13.06 0.85 -9.09
N SER A 394 11.96 0.29 -8.58
CA SER A 394 10.59 0.70 -8.94
C SER A 394 10.29 2.18 -8.64
N GLU A 395 10.83 2.73 -7.56
CA GLU A 395 10.73 4.17 -7.26
C GLU A 395 11.52 5.04 -8.25
N LEU A 396 12.73 4.63 -8.62
CA LEU A 396 13.54 5.32 -9.63
C LEU A 396 12.83 5.33 -11.00
N ILE A 397 12.27 4.18 -11.42
CA ILE A 397 11.48 4.07 -12.66
C ILE A 397 10.26 5.00 -12.62
N ARG A 398 9.58 5.09 -11.47
CA ARG A 398 8.46 6.02 -11.28
C ARG A 398 8.89 7.49 -11.46
N THR A 399 10.04 7.89 -10.89
CA THR A 399 10.55 9.26 -11.09
C THR A 399 10.94 9.53 -12.54
N MET A 400 11.57 8.57 -13.22
CA MET A 400 11.90 8.66 -14.64
C MET A 400 10.64 8.85 -15.51
N GLU A 401 9.57 8.10 -15.24
CA GLU A 401 8.31 8.24 -15.97
C GLU A 401 7.60 9.59 -15.70
N GLN A 402 7.68 10.10 -14.46
CA GLN A 402 7.15 11.43 -14.14
C GLN A 402 7.90 12.55 -14.88
N VAL A 403 9.22 12.41 -15.04
CA VAL A 403 10.03 13.33 -15.86
C VAL A 403 9.66 13.19 -17.35
N ASN A 404 9.57 11.97 -17.89
CA ASN A 404 9.12 11.73 -19.27
C ASN A 404 7.75 12.37 -19.57
N MET A 405 6.79 12.23 -18.66
CA MET A 405 5.46 12.87 -18.79
C MET A 405 5.57 14.40 -18.78
N SER A 406 6.39 14.98 -17.89
CA SER A 406 6.58 16.43 -17.80
C SER A 406 7.27 17.01 -19.04
N LEU A 407 8.26 16.30 -19.59
CA LEU A 407 8.94 16.65 -20.85
C LEU A 407 7.95 16.67 -22.03
N ARG A 408 7.01 15.72 -22.09
CA ARG A 408 5.94 15.70 -23.10
C ARG A 408 4.95 16.87 -22.97
N GLU A 409 4.72 17.36 -21.75
CA GLU A 409 3.94 18.56 -21.47
C GLU A 409 4.73 19.88 -21.73
N GLY A 410 5.99 19.80 -22.19
CA GLY A 410 6.85 20.96 -22.40
C GLY A 410 7.37 21.62 -21.11
N LYS A 411 7.26 20.93 -19.97
CA LYS A 411 7.72 21.38 -18.66
C LYS A 411 9.09 20.77 -18.35
N ASN A 412 10.13 21.59 -18.38
CA ASN A 412 11.45 21.18 -17.87
C ASN A 412 11.42 21.07 -16.35
N LEU A 413 11.65 19.86 -15.84
CA LEU A 413 12.00 19.62 -14.44
C LEU A 413 13.52 19.68 -14.29
N ASP A 414 14.02 20.40 -13.28
CA ASP A 414 15.44 20.39 -12.92
C ASP A 414 15.77 19.05 -12.23
N ILE A 415 16.28 18.09 -13.00
CA ILE A 415 16.61 16.75 -12.50
C ILE A 415 17.90 16.81 -11.66
N ASN A 416 17.89 16.16 -10.49
CA ASN A 416 19.10 16.04 -9.66
C ASN A 416 20.17 15.22 -10.40
N PRO A 417 21.44 15.67 -10.50
CA PRO A 417 22.51 14.90 -11.15
C PRO A 417 22.68 13.49 -10.56
N ALA A 418 22.45 13.31 -9.26
CA ALA A 418 22.53 11.99 -8.63
C ALA A 418 21.43 11.02 -9.11
N THR A 419 20.22 11.52 -9.43
CA THR A 419 19.16 10.66 -9.98
C THR A 419 19.39 10.35 -11.46
N LEU A 420 20.03 11.25 -12.21
CA LEU A 420 20.48 10.97 -13.58
C LEU A 420 21.56 9.88 -13.60
N GLU A 421 22.56 9.97 -12.71
CA GLU A 421 23.60 8.93 -12.57
C GLU A 421 22.99 7.57 -12.21
N ALA A 422 22.00 7.54 -11.30
CA ALA A 422 21.25 6.32 -10.99
C ALA A 422 20.46 5.76 -12.19
N MET A 423 19.84 6.61 -13.01
CA MET A 423 19.13 6.19 -14.24
C MET A 423 20.10 5.61 -15.28
N VAL A 424 21.29 6.21 -15.46
CA VAL A 424 22.35 5.67 -16.33
C VAL A 424 22.87 4.34 -15.81
N GLY A 425 23.08 4.22 -14.50
CA GLY A 425 23.46 2.96 -13.83
C GLY A 425 22.43 1.85 -14.05
N LEU A 426 21.14 2.16 -13.91
CA LEU A 426 20.05 1.22 -14.19
C LEU A 426 20.05 0.75 -15.65
N LYS A 427 20.23 1.67 -16.61
CA LYS A 427 20.33 1.32 -18.05
C LYS A 427 21.47 0.33 -18.29
N ALA A 428 22.67 0.64 -17.79
CA ALA A 428 23.84 -0.23 -17.94
C ALA A 428 23.67 -1.60 -17.27
N GLN A 429 23.01 -1.67 -16.11
CA GLN A 429 22.67 -2.94 -15.46
C GLN A 429 21.68 -3.76 -16.28
N LEU A 430 20.66 -3.15 -16.87
CA LEU A 430 19.72 -3.82 -17.77
C LEU A 430 20.41 -4.34 -19.04
N GLU A 431 21.31 -3.58 -19.65
CA GLU A 431 22.11 -4.01 -20.81
C GLU A 431 23.02 -5.21 -20.48
N ASN A 432 23.58 -5.25 -19.27
CA ASN A 432 24.39 -6.37 -18.80
C ASN A 432 23.57 -7.65 -18.52
N LEU A 433 22.33 -7.51 -18.03
CA LEU A 433 21.46 -8.67 -17.74
C LEU A 433 20.70 -9.17 -18.97
N LEU A 434 20.31 -8.29 -19.89
CA LEU A 434 19.57 -8.63 -21.12
C LEU A 434 20.50 -9.01 -22.28
N GLN A 435 21.49 -9.85 -22.01
CA GLN A 435 22.40 -10.37 -23.03
C GLN A 435 21.83 -11.62 -23.72
N GLY A 436 21.87 -11.66 -25.06
CA GLY A 436 21.54 -12.85 -25.84
C GLY A 436 20.93 -12.57 -27.21
N ARG A 437 20.79 -13.61 -28.04
CA ARG A 437 20.23 -13.48 -29.41
C ARG A 437 18.80 -12.93 -29.44
N LYS A 438 18.00 -13.14 -28.38
CA LYS A 438 16.61 -12.68 -28.25
C LYS A 438 16.46 -11.25 -27.75
N TRP A 439 17.52 -10.65 -27.20
CA TRP A 439 17.47 -9.37 -26.46
C TRP A 439 18.36 -8.29 -27.08
N ARG A 440 18.84 -8.50 -28.32
CA ARG A 440 19.70 -7.53 -29.03
C ARG A 440 19.00 -6.18 -29.14
N ASN A 441 19.66 -5.13 -28.66
CA ASN A 441 19.18 -3.74 -28.58
C ASN A 441 17.84 -3.57 -27.84
N ALA A 442 17.38 -4.58 -27.08
CA ALA A 442 16.06 -4.56 -26.44
C ALA A 442 15.90 -3.40 -25.44
N VAL A 443 16.97 -3.04 -24.71
CA VAL A 443 16.95 -1.92 -23.74
C VAL A 443 16.62 -0.58 -24.40
N GLU A 444 17.09 -0.37 -25.64
CA GLU A 444 16.80 0.84 -26.43
C GLU A 444 15.37 0.83 -27.00
N HIS A 445 14.75 -0.33 -27.10
CA HIS A 445 13.40 -0.51 -27.66
C HIS A 445 12.31 -0.65 -26.56
N ILE A 446 12.64 -0.36 -25.30
CA ILE A 446 11.66 -0.32 -24.20
C ILE A 446 10.69 0.85 -24.40
N TRP A 447 9.40 0.54 -24.45
CA TRP A 447 8.29 1.49 -24.59
C TRP A 447 7.60 1.86 -23.28
N ALA A 448 7.48 0.91 -22.35
CA ALA A 448 6.87 1.10 -21.05
C ALA A 448 7.27 -0.02 -20.09
N PHE A 449 7.33 0.29 -18.80
CA PHE A 449 7.32 -0.69 -17.71
C PHE A 449 5.88 -0.93 -17.24
N GLY A 450 5.58 -2.04 -16.56
CA GLY A 450 4.21 -2.33 -16.10
C GLY A 450 4.14 -3.35 -14.97
N PRO A 451 3.06 -3.38 -14.16
CA PRO A 451 1.91 -2.47 -14.18
C PRO A 451 2.24 -1.07 -13.62
N ARG A 452 1.27 -0.14 -13.72
CA ARG A 452 1.33 1.24 -13.21
C ARG A 452 2.55 2.06 -13.65
N ARG A 453 3.13 1.73 -14.81
CA ARG A 453 4.35 2.33 -15.38
C ARG A 453 5.64 2.20 -14.54
N CYS A 454 5.65 1.39 -13.49
CA CYS A 454 6.81 1.21 -12.59
C CYS A 454 7.02 -0.22 -12.10
N GLY A 455 6.31 -1.21 -12.67
CA GLY A 455 6.41 -2.62 -12.30
C GLY A 455 7.43 -3.44 -13.11
N PRO A 456 7.62 -4.72 -12.74
CA PRO A 456 8.69 -5.58 -13.27
C PRO A 456 8.33 -6.32 -14.57
N ASN A 457 7.46 -5.74 -15.41
CA ASN A 457 7.15 -6.21 -16.76
C ASN A 457 7.60 -5.17 -17.78
N ILE A 458 7.99 -5.62 -18.97
CA ILE A 458 8.54 -4.76 -20.04
C ILE A 458 7.63 -4.84 -21.28
N LEU A 459 7.35 -3.70 -21.90
CA LEU A 459 6.83 -3.61 -23.25
C LEU A 459 7.97 -3.24 -24.21
N LEU A 460 8.23 -4.09 -25.20
CA LEU A 460 9.21 -3.87 -26.27
C LEU A 460 8.51 -3.55 -27.58
N ASN A 461 9.07 -2.57 -28.30
CA ASN A 461 8.73 -2.31 -29.68
C ASN A 461 9.63 -3.09 -30.63
N SER A 462 9.04 -3.94 -31.45
CA SER A 462 9.73 -4.69 -32.51
C SER A 462 9.06 -4.48 -33.88
N VAL A 463 8.26 -3.42 -34.02
CA VAL A 463 7.54 -3.08 -35.26
C VAL A 463 8.51 -2.53 -36.30
N GLU A 464 8.56 -3.17 -37.46
CA GLU A 464 9.38 -2.74 -38.59
C GLU A 464 8.92 -1.35 -39.11
N GLY A 465 9.85 -0.39 -39.17
CA GLY A 465 9.59 0.95 -39.71
C GLY A 465 8.96 1.96 -38.73
N TYR A 466 8.61 1.58 -37.50
CA TYR A 466 8.13 2.52 -36.48
C TYR A 466 9.09 2.61 -35.29
N GLN A 467 9.94 3.66 -35.28
CA GLN A 467 10.79 3.98 -34.14
C GLN A 467 10.23 5.16 -33.36
N ARG A 468 9.99 4.91 -32.07
CA ARG A 468 9.56 5.90 -31.08
C ARG A 468 10.74 6.19 -30.14
N PRO A 469 10.91 7.42 -29.64
CA PRO A 469 11.81 7.67 -28.51
C PRO A 469 11.52 6.70 -27.36
N SER A 470 12.58 6.07 -26.87
CA SER A 470 12.51 5.08 -25.78
C SER A 470 12.17 5.73 -24.44
N VAL A 471 11.88 4.91 -23.42
CA VAL A 471 11.68 5.40 -22.04
C VAL A 471 12.91 6.17 -21.50
N TRP A 472 14.08 6.00 -22.14
CA TRP A 472 15.32 6.71 -21.81
C TRP A 472 15.41 8.14 -22.38
N GLN A 473 14.31 8.73 -22.90
CA GLN A 473 14.30 10.09 -23.44
C GLN A 473 14.84 11.15 -22.45
N CYS A 474 14.67 10.94 -21.14
CA CYS A 474 15.29 11.77 -20.08
C CYS A 474 16.83 11.84 -20.12
N LEU A 475 17.50 10.86 -20.74
CA LEU A 475 18.97 10.74 -20.79
C LEU A 475 19.58 11.24 -22.10
N GLY A 476 18.76 11.38 -23.16
CA GLY A 476 19.20 11.88 -24.45
C GLY A 476 19.00 13.39 -24.59
N ARG A 477 19.95 14.09 -25.21
CA ARG A 477 19.64 15.39 -25.81
C ARG A 477 18.81 15.16 -27.07
N VAL A 478 17.80 16.01 -27.26
CA VAL A 478 16.92 15.95 -28.44
C VAL A 478 17.65 16.59 -29.62
N ASP A 479 18.45 15.80 -30.34
CA ASP A 479 19.22 16.26 -31.51
C ASP A 479 18.96 15.45 -32.80
N ASP A 480 18.21 14.33 -32.75
CA ASP A 480 17.79 13.58 -33.94
C ASP A 480 16.27 13.73 -34.17
N VAL A 481 15.89 14.74 -34.96
CA VAL A 481 14.53 14.88 -35.52
C VAL A 481 14.52 14.24 -36.91
N ASP A 482 14.59 12.91 -36.95
CA ASP A 482 14.38 12.17 -38.20
C ASP A 482 12.97 12.45 -38.76
N GLU A 483 12.90 12.69 -40.08
CA GLU A 483 11.64 12.91 -40.81
C GLU A 483 10.81 11.61 -40.87
N ALA A 484 10.14 11.29 -39.75
CA ALA A 484 9.27 10.13 -39.64
C ALA A 484 8.10 10.26 -40.65
N GLY A 485 8.08 9.35 -41.63
CA GLY A 485 7.09 9.36 -42.72
C GLY A 485 5.64 9.30 -42.22
N ALA A 486 4.70 9.73 -43.08
CA ALA A 486 3.29 9.96 -42.70
C ALA A 486 2.60 8.80 -41.94
N GLN A 487 2.97 7.55 -42.21
CA GLN A 487 2.49 6.37 -41.47
C GLN A 487 2.86 6.41 -39.97
N ALA A 488 4.09 6.79 -39.65
CA ALA A 488 4.60 6.86 -38.28
C ALA A 488 3.97 8.01 -37.47
N ALA A 489 3.59 9.11 -38.14
CA ALA A 489 2.83 10.18 -37.51
C ALA A 489 1.45 9.71 -37.03
N VAL A 490 0.73 8.94 -37.86
CA VAL A 490 -0.59 8.36 -37.51
C VAL A 490 -0.48 7.36 -36.37
N LEU A 491 0.56 6.50 -36.38
CA LEU A 491 0.78 5.54 -35.28
C LEU A 491 1.06 6.25 -33.94
N ARG A 492 1.87 7.32 -33.96
CA ARG A 492 2.25 8.07 -32.74
C ARG A 492 1.05 8.61 -31.96
N ASP A 493 -0.04 8.98 -32.62
CA ASP A 493 -1.24 9.48 -31.95
C ASP A 493 -1.94 8.38 -31.13
N PHE A 494 -1.79 7.11 -31.53
CA PHE A 494 -2.38 5.94 -30.87
C PHE A 494 -1.46 5.26 -29.83
N ASP A 495 -0.21 5.70 -29.67
CA ASP A 495 0.76 5.19 -28.67
C ASP A 495 0.15 4.98 -27.27
N ASN A 496 -0.59 5.99 -26.80
CA ASN A 496 -1.16 6.01 -25.46
C ASN A 496 -2.23 4.92 -25.30
N SER A 497 -2.88 4.51 -26.40
CA SER A 497 -3.88 3.45 -26.44
C SER A 497 -3.22 2.09 -26.22
N ILE A 498 -2.11 1.80 -26.91
CA ILE A 498 -1.35 0.55 -26.73
C ILE A 498 -0.78 0.48 -25.31
N ILE A 499 -0.14 1.55 -24.84
CA ILE A 499 0.45 1.57 -23.49
C ILE A 499 -0.63 1.35 -22.44
N SER A 500 -1.81 1.99 -22.58
CA SER A 500 -2.92 1.81 -21.64
C SER A 500 -3.47 0.38 -21.66
N GLY A 501 -3.62 -0.24 -22.84
CA GLY A 501 -3.99 -1.65 -22.98
C GLY A 501 -2.99 -2.60 -22.28
N PHE A 502 -1.69 -2.35 -22.46
CA PHE A 502 -0.62 -3.07 -21.76
C PHE A 502 -0.64 -2.86 -20.24
N GLN A 503 -0.88 -1.65 -19.74
CA GLN A 503 -1.01 -1.41 -18.29
C GLN A 503 -2.21 -2.17 -17.70
N LEU A 504 -3.33 -2.25 -18.42
CA LEU A 504 -4.50 -3.01 -17.99
C LEU A 504 -4.26 -4.52 -18.03
N ALA A 505 -3.57 -5.04 -19.04
CA ALA A 505 -3.21 -6.46 -19.13
C ALA A 505 -2.21 -6.90 -18.07
N THR A 506 -1.23 -6.06 -17.75
CA THR A 506 -0.23 -6.35 -16.68
C THR A 506 -0.78 -6.16 -15.27
N LEU A 507 -1.86 -5.38 -15.10
CA LEU A 507 -2.54 -5.20 -13.81
C LEU A 507 -3.50 -6.37 -13.49
N SER A 508 -4.22 -6.88 -14.49
CA SER A 508 -5.22 -7.95 -14.34
C SER A 508 -4.83 -9.16 -15.19
N GLY A 509 -4.06 -10.07 -14.59
CA GLY A 509 -3.58 -11.29 -15.26
C GLY A 509 -4.68 -12.28 -15.65
N PRO A 510 -4.41 -13.16 -16.62
CA PRO A 510 -5.38 -14.13 -17.14
C PRO A 510 -5.85 -15.21 -16.17
N LEU A 511 -5.01 -15.63 -15.21
CA LEU A 511 -5.30 -16.77 -14.33
C LEU A 511 -6.27 -16.39 -13.22
N CYS A 512 -5.97 -15.33 -12.50
CA CYS A 512 -6.61 -14.96 -11.23
C CYS A 512 -6.95 -13.48 -11.16
N GLU A 513 -6.78 -12.70 -12.24
CA GLU A 513 -6.81 -11.24 -12.23
C GLU A 513 -5.84 -10.65 -11.20
N GLU A 514 -4.70 -11.30 -10.97
CA GLU A 514 -3.60 -10.76 -10.17
C GLU A 514 -2.54 -10.13 -11.09
N PRO A 515 -1.75 -9.15 -10.61
CA PRO A 515 -0.76 -8.50 -11.48
C PRO A 515 0.35 -9.44 -11.94
N LEU A 516 0.72 -9.30 -13.22
CA LEU A 516 1.79 -10.06 -13.85
C LEU A 516 3.16 -9.70 -13.25
N MET A 517 4.10 -10.64 -13.25
CA MET A 517 5.48 -10.42 -12.84
C MET A 517 6.45 -11.21 -13.73
N GLY A 518 7.54 -10.56 -14.19
CA GLY A 518 8.59 -11.20 -14.97
C GLY A 518 8.18 -11.51 -16.42
N VAL A 519 7.21 -10.79 -16.99
CA VAL A 519 6.78 -10.98 -18.38
C VAL A 519 7.20 -9.79 -19.25
N CYS A 520 7.80 -10.09 -20.40
CA CYS A 520 8.06 -9.13 -21.46
C CYS A 520 7.08 -9.35 -22.60
N PHE A 521 6.39 -8.30 -23.02
CA PHE A 521 5.54 -8.32 -24.22
C PHE A 521 6.28 -7.61 -25.35
N SER A 522 6.42 -8.25 -26.51
CA SER A 522 6.96 -7.65 -27.73
C SER A 522 5.84 -7.48 -28.74
N ILE A 523 5.73 -6.28 -29.32
CA ILE A 523 4.83 -5.99 -30.44
C ILE A 523 5.65 -6.14 -31.72
N GLU A 524 5.32 -7.12 -32.56
CA GLU A 524 6.04 -7.42 -33.80
C GLU A 524 5.38 -6.78 -35.02
N ARG A 525 4.06 -6.53 -34.97
CA ARG A 525 3.31 -5.88 -36.04
C ARG A 525 2.24 -4.96 -35.47
N TRP A 526 2.08 -3.79 -36.08
CA TRP A 526 1.01 -2.86 -35.76
C TRP A 526 0.60 -2.08 -37.01
N ASP A 527 -0.62 -2.34 -37.50
CA ASP A 527 -1.23 -1.63 -38.61
C ASP A 527 -2.44 -0.84 -38.12
N VAL A 528 -2.59 0.41 -38.55
CA VAL A 528 -3.80 1.24 -38.35
C VAL A 528 -4.20 1.85 -39.69
N GLN A 529 -5.44 1.64 -40.10
CA GLN A 529 -6.02 2.24 -41.29
C GLN A 529 -6.74 3.54 -40.91
N SER A 530 -6.19 4.69 -41.32
CA SER A 530 -6.90 5.95 -41.27
C SER A 530 -8.07 5.93 -42.28
N SER A 531 -9.26 6.33 -41.85
CA SER A 531 -10.47 6.24 -42.67
C SER A 531 -10.47 7.24 -43.81
N ALA A 532 -10.09 6.78 -45.02
CA ALA A 532 -10.17 7.54 -46.26
C ALA A 532 -10.76 6.72 -47.42
N ALA A 533 -11.91 6.07 -47.19
CA ALA A 533 -12.75 5.51 -48.24
C ALA A 533 -14.23 5.46 -47.80
N PRO A 534 -15.17 6.10 -48.51
CA PRO A 534 -16.59 5.94 -48.24
C PRO A 534 -17.09 4.65 -48.91
N GLN A 535 -17.44 3.64 -48.11
CA GLN A 535 -18.21 2.50 -48.61
C GLN A 535 -19.69 2.68 -48.25
N SER A 536 -20.51 2.71 -49.28
CA SER A 536 -21.96 2.81 -49.23
C SER A 536 -22.60 1.46 -48.85
N GLN A 537 -23.77 1.53 -48.22
CA GLN A 537 -24.63 0.40 -47.82
C GLN A 537 -24.11 -0.36 -46.58
N ASP A 538 -24.94 -0.81 -45.64
CA ASP A 538 -26.39 -1.00 -45.73
C ASP A 538 -27.14 -0.54 -44.46
N SER A 539 -28.29 0.11 -44.65
CA SER A 539 -29.16 0.56 -43.56
C SER A 539 -30.08 -0.56 -43.08
N ARG A 540 -30.10 -0.88 -41.77
CA ARG A 540 -31.23 -1.58 -41.13
C ARG A 540 -31.17 -1.55 -39.58
N PHE A 541 -32.17 -0.88 -38.99
CA PHE A 541 -32.48 -0.78 -37.55
C PHE A 541 -31.42 -0.08 -36.66
N CYS A 542 -31.78 0.74 -35.67
CA CYS A 542 -33.11 0.97 -35.07
C CYS A 542 -33.41 2.47 -34.93
N GLU A 543 -34.65 2.86 -35.21
CA GLU A 543 -35.21 4.11 -34.68
C GLU A 543 -35.45 3.93 -33.18
N ASP A 544 -35.12 4.94 -32.37
CA ASP A 544 -36.02 5.42 -31.31
C ASP A 544 -35.50 6.72 -30.66
N LEU A 545 -36.44 7.63 -30.36
CA LEU A 545 -36.34 8.78 -29.44
C LEU A 545 -35.44 9.98 -29.83
N ALA A 546 -35.93 10.80 -30.75
CA ALA A 546 -36.14 12.23 -30.42
C ALA A 546 -37.47 12.34 -29.62
N GLU A 547 -37.74 13.29 -28.73
CA GLU A 547 -37.44 14.73 -28.78
C GLU A 547 -37.25 15.34 -27.39
N SER A 548 -36.47 16.43 -27.31
CA SER A 548 -36.94 17.68 -26.69
C SER A 548 -35.94 18.81 -26.94
N LYS A 549 -36.34 19.81 -27.74
CA LYS A 549 -35.65 21.10 -27.80
C LYS A 549 -36.09 21.96 -26.63
N VAL A 550 -35.14 22.54 -25.91
CA VAL A 550 -35.35 23.80 -25.18
C VAL A 550 -34.22 24.74 -25.54
N GLU A 551 -34.58 25.90 -26.08
CA GLU A 551 -33.66 26.98 -26.42
C GLU A 551 -33.16 27.68 -25.14
N ARG A 552 -31.91 28.15 -25.13
CA ARG A 552 -31.61 29.49 -24.58
C ARG A 552 -30.23 30.04 -24.97
N SER A 553 -30.30 31.21 -25.62
CA SER A 553 -29.42 32.38 -25.46
C SER A 553 -27.90 32.17 -25.31
N SER A 554 -27.20 32.52 -26.38
CA SER A 554 -25.85 33.07 -26.34
C SER A 554 -25.76 34.34 -25.47
N GLU A 555 -24.79 34.37 -24.56
CA GLU A 555 -24.14 35.63 -24.15
C GLU A 555 -22.62 35.45 -24.32
N ALA A 556 -21.98 36.45 -24.93
CA ALA A 556 -20.54 36.52 -25.10
C ALA A 556 -20.02 37.72 -24.31
N THR A 557 -18.88 37.56 -23.65
CA THR A 557 -18.13 38.69 -23.07
C THR A 557 -16.64 38.51 -23.41
N GLU A 558 -16.04 39.56 -23.95
CA GLU A 558 -14.73 39.50 -24.61
C GLU A 558 -13.55 39.58 -23.62
N ALA A 559 -12.43 38.95 -23.99
CA ALA A 559 -11.11 39.26 -23.43
C ALA A 559 -9.98 39.06 -24.46
N GLY A 560 -9.48 40.20 -24.97
CA GLY A 560 -8.18 40.46 -25.64
C GLY A 560 -7.33 39.34 -26.27
N PRO A 561 -7.01 39.42 -27.58
CA PRO A 561 -6.09 38.46 -28.22
C PRO A 561 -4.61 38.80 -27.95
N SER A 562 -3.82 37.80 -27.56
CA SER A 562 -2.35 37.85 -27.64
C SER A 562 -1.85 36.97 -28.79
N GLN A 563 -1.07 37.55 -29.70
CA GLN A 563 -0.65 36.90 -30.94
C GLN A 563 0.50 35.92 -30.72
N ALA A 564 0.22 34.62 -30.76
CA ALA A 564 1.21 33.59 -31.08
C ALA A 564 0.95 33.08 -32.51
N ARG A 565 1.95 33.20 -33.39
CA ARG A 565 1.85 32.83 -34.83
C ARG A 565 1.56 31.33 -34.99
N ARG A 566 0.32 30.95 -35.29
CA ARG A 566 -0.01 29.60 -35.78
C ARG A 566 0.47 29.45 -37.23
N ARG A 567 1.32 28.46 -37.50
CA ARG A 567 1.44 27.87 -38.84
C ARG A 567 0.20 26.99 -39.10
N PRO A 568 -0.25 26.82 -40.35
CA PRO A 568 -1.43 26.03 -40.67
C PRO A 568 -1.05 24.56 -40.86
N ASP A 569 -0.98 23.79 -39.77
CA ASP A 569 -0.87 22.34 -39.86
C ASP A 569 -2.25 21.69 -40.04
N ALA A 570 -2.27 20.58 -40.79
CA ALA A 570 -3.46 19.98 -41.35
C ALA A 570 -4.45 19.43 -40.31
N ALA A 571 -5.70 19.24 -40.75
CA ALA A 571 -6.84 18.81 -39.94
C ALA A 571 -6.50 17.70 -38.93
N SER A 572 -6.64 18.02 -37.64
CA SER A 572 -6.62 17.03 -36.57
C SER A 572 -7.83 16.10 -36.72
N ALA A 573 -7.60 14.90 -37.22
CA ALA A 573 -8.54 13.80 -37.01
C ALA A 573 -8.66 13.55 -35.50
N ASP A 574 -9.86 13.20 -35.01
CA ASP A 574 -10.10 12.95 -33.60
C ASP A 574 -9.37 11.68 -33.13
N CYS A 575 -8.11 11.86 -32.71
CA CYS A 575 -7.24 10.82 -32.14
C CYS A 575 -7.81 10.20 -30.84
N TYR A 576 -8.83 10.83 -30.24
CA TYR A 576 -9.63 10.33 -29.11
C TYR A 576 -11.00 9.77 -29.53
N GLY A 577 -11.14 9.27 -30.77
CA GLY A 577 -12.33 8.57 -31.23
C GLY A 577 -12.49 7.13 -30.71
N PRO A 578 -13.61 6.44 -31.03
CA PRO A 578 -13.89 5.07 -30.60
C PRO A 578 -12.79 4.04 -30.93
N VAL A 579 -12.02 4.29 -31.98
CA VAL A 579 -10.88 3.45 -32.41
C VAL A 579 -9.80 3.35 -31.31
N SER A 580 -9.53 4.42 -30.56
CA SER A 580 -8.58 4.40 -29.44
C SER A 580 -9.07 3.46 -28.32
N GLY A 581 -10.36 3.54 -27.96
CA GLY A 581 -10.98 2.65 -26.97
C GLY A 581 -10.97 1.18 -27.40
N GLN A 582 -11.31 0.90 -28.67
CA GLN A 582 -11.22 -0.45 -29.24
C GLN A 582 -9.77 -0.97 -29.24
N LEU A 583 -8.79 -0.14 -29.59
CA LEU A 583 -7.38 -0.52 -29.59
C LEU A 583 -6.85 -0.84 -28.18
N ILE A 584 -7.30 -0.11 -27.14
CA ILE A 584 -7.00 -0.43 -25.73
C ILE A 584 -7.51 -1.83 -25.37
N ALA A 585 -8.77 -2.14 -25.71
CA ALA A 585 -9.38 -3.44 -25.44
C ALA A 585 -8.69 -4.57 -26.21
N SER A 586 -8.51 -4.41 -27.52
CA SER A 586 -7.81 -5.36 -28.38
C SER A 586 -6.37 -5.60 -27.96
N MET A 587 -5.63 -4.59 -27.51
CA MET A 587 -4.28 -4.78 -26.96
C MET A 587 -4.30 -5.55 -25.64
N LYS A 588 -5.29 -5.30 -24.76
CA LYS A 588 -5.47 -6.05 -23.51
C LYS A 588 -5.75 -7.54 -23.78
N GLU A 589 -6.65 -7.83 -24.71
CA GLU A 589 -7.00 -9.18 -25.14
C GLU A 589 -5.83 -9.89 -25.83
N ALA A 590 -5.12 -9.22 -26.74
CA ALA A 590 -3.94 -9.77 -27.41
C ALA A 590 -2.85 -10.17 -26.41
N CYS A 591 -2.59 -9.35 -25.38
CA CYS A 591 -1.68 -9.70 -24.29
C CYS A 591 -2.19 -10.92 -23.49
N ARG A 592 -3.49 -11.00 -23.20
CA ARG A 592 -4.09 -12.13 -22.47
C ARG A 592 -3.93 -13.45 -23.24
N HIS A 593 -4.25 -13.44 -24.54
CA HIS A 593 -4.07 -14.61 -25.41
C HIS A 593 -2.59 -14.97 -25.62
N ALA A 594 -1.69 -13.98 -25.75
CA ALA A 594 -0.25 -14.21 -25.87
C ALA A 594 0.35 -14.83 -24.60
N PHE A 595 -0.20 -14.53 -23.42
CA PHE A 595 0.15 -15.20 -22.17
C PHE A 595 -0.35 -16.65 -22.14
N HIS A 596 -1.61 -16.90 -22.50
CA HIS A 596 -2.17 -18.27 -22.58
C HIS A 596 -1.45 -19.16 -23.63
N ALA A 597 -0.86 -18.57 -24.67
CA ALA A 597 -0.04 -19.26 -25.67
C ALA A 597 1.34 -19.71 -25.13
N GLN A 598 1.66 -19.43 -23.87
CA GLN A 598 2.89 -19.85 -23.19
C GLN A 598 2.53 -20.61 -21.89
N PRO A 599 3.42 -21.48 -21.36
CA PRO A 599 3.13 -22.20 -20.13
C PRO A 599 3.11 -21.23 -18.93
N GLN A 600 1.98 -21.25 -18.25
CA GLN A 600 1.56 -20.26 -17.25
C GLN A 600 1.78 -20.79 -15.83
N ARG A 601 2.51 -20.05 -14.99
CA ARG A 601 2.75 -20.40 -13.59
C ARG A 601 2.25 -19.32 -12.65
N LEU A 602 1.86 -19.75 -11.45
CA LEU A 602 1.65 -18.86 -10.31
C LEU A 602 2.97 -18.69 -9.54
N MET A 603 3.26 -17.46 -9.14
CA MET A 603 4.31 -17.17 -8.16
C MET A 603 3.67 -16.98 -6.77
N ALA A 604 4.21 -17.68 -5.79
CA ALA A 604 3.84 -17.52 -4.38
C ALA A 604 4.80 -16.56 -3.69
N ALA A 605 4.30 -15.82 -2.69
CA ALA A 605 5.17 -15.12 -1.75
C ALA A 605 5.85 -16.16 -0.83
N MET A 606 7.16 -16.00 -0.62
CA MET A 606 7.94 -16.84 0.30
C MET A 606 8.44 -16.02 1.48
N TYR A 607 8.22 -16.53 2.69
CA TYR A 607 8.97 -16.10 3.87
C TYR A 607 10.31 -16.85 3.91
N THR A 608 11.39 -16.14 4.18
CA THR A 608 12.57 -16.76 4.79
C THR A 608 12.25 -16.93 6.27
N CYS A 609 12.38 -18.16 6.74
CA CYS A 609 12.24 -18.50 8.15
C CYS A 609 13.63 -18.76 8.74
N GLU A 610 13.99 -17.98 9.75
CA GLU A 610 15.15 -18.23 10.59
C GLU A 610 14.68 -18.87 11.89
N ILE A 611 15.07 -20.12 12.13
CA ILE A 611 14.61 -20.91 13.27
C ILE A 611 15.79 -21.18 14.17
N MET A 612 15.76 -20.62 15.38
CA MET A 612 16.67 -21.00 16.45
C MET A 612 16.10 -22.21 17.19
N ALA A 613 16.84 -23.31 17.24
CA ALA A 613 16.42 -24.57 17.84
C ALA A 613 17.59 -25.33 18.50
N THR A 614 17.31 -26.15 19.52
CA THR A 614 18.29 -27.10 20.06
C THR A 614 18.34 -28.39 19.25
N ALA A 615 19.48 -29.10 19.31
CA ALA A 615 19.70 -30.36 18.58
C ALA A 615 18.57 -31.40 18.76
N GLU A 616 18.04 -31.52 19.99
CA GLU A 616 16.99 -32.48 20.36
C GLU A 616 15.67 -32.29 19.59
N VAL A 617 15.35 -31.06 19.16
CA VAL A 617 14.06 -30.74 18.53
C VAL A 617 14.13 -30.55 17.02
N LEU A 618 15.32 -30.62 16.41
CA LEU A 618 15.53 -30.46 14.95
C LEU A 618 14.59 -31.35 14.12
N GLY A 619 14.52 -32.65 14.44
CA GLY A 619 13.64 -33.58 13.72
C GLY A 619 12.15 -33.21 13.80
N LYS A 620 11.71 -32.59 14.91
CA LYS A 620 10.34 -32.09 15.04
C LYS A 620 10.11 -30.83 14.21
N VAL A 621 11.10 -29.94 14.14
CA VAL A 621 11.08 -28.73 13.30
C VAL A 621 10.99 -29.13 11.83
N TYR A 622 11.87 -30.00 11.34
CA TYR A 622 11.81 -30.53 9.97
C TYR A 622 10.47 -31.20 9.65
N GLY A 623 9.88 -31.95 10.59
CA GLY A 623 8.54 -32.51 10.46
C GLY A 623 7.36 -31.52 10.46
N VAL A 624 7.57 -30.24 10.82
CA VAL A 624 6.59 -29.16 10.62
C VAL A 624 6.84 -28.44 9.30
N LEU A 625 8.10 -28.18 8.94
CA LEU A 625 8.45 -27.57 7.66
C LEU A 625 8.00 -28.43 6.49
N GLY A 626 8.35 -29.72 6.45
CA GLY A 626 7.97 -30.61 5.35
C GLY A 626 6.45 -30.75 5.17
N LYS A 627 5.68 -30.70 6.26
CA LYS A 627 4.20 -30.70 6.22
C LYS A 627 3.61 -29.44 5.56
N ARG A 628 4.32 -28.32 5.61
CA ARG A 628 3.93 -27.02 5.03
C ARG A 628 4.83 -26.62 3.86
N GLU A 629 5.47 -27.63 3.24
CA GLU A 629 6.31 -27.50 2.03
C GLU A 629 7.48 -26.50 2.18
N GLY A 630 7.96 -26.33 3.40
CA GLY A 630 9.14 -25.52 3.66
C GLY A 630 10.42 -26.22 3.18
N ARG A 631 11.21 -25.54 2.33
CA ARG A 631 12.50 -26.03 1.83
C ARG A 631 13.63 -25.43 2.66
N VAL A 632 14.46 -26.29 3.26
CA VAL A 632 15.65 -25.88 4.02
C VAL A 632 16.72 -25.42 3.03
N LEU A 633 17.32 -24.25 3.26
CA LEU A 633 18.44 -23.75 2.45
C LEU A 633 19.77 -24.16 3.08
N HIS A 634 19.91 -23.90 4.38
CA HIS A 634 21.10 -24.24 5.14
C HIS A 634 20.83 -24.33 6.64
N GLU A 635 21.71 -25.07 7.32
CA GLU A 635 21.72 -25.30 8.76
C GLU A 635 23.10 -24.90 9.30
N GLU A 636 23.15 -23.94 10.22
CA GLU A 636 24.38 -23.42 10.81
C GLU A 636 24.33 -23.60 12.34
N MET A 637 25.34 -24.23 12.93
CA MET A 637 25.49 -24.25 14.40
C MET A 637 26.10 -22.92 14.85
N LYS A 638 25.50 -22.26 15.84
CA LYS A 638 26.01 -21.00 16.35
C LYS A 638 27.17 -21.24 17.33
N GLU A 639 28.38 -20.90 16.90
CA GLU A 639 29.61 -21.06 17.70
C GLU A 639 29.44 -20.51 19.13
N GLY A 640 29.81 -21.33 20.13
CA GLY A 640 29.68 -21.00 21.55
C GLY A 640 28.30 -21.29 22.17
N THR A 641 27.33 -21.82 21.43
CA THR A 641 26.02 -22.25 21.96
C THR A 641 25.52 -23.56 21.34
N ASP A 642 24.76 -24.36 22.08
CA ASP A 642 24.11 -25.60 21.57
C ASP A 642 22.88 -25.33 20.67
N MET A 643 22.84 -24.15 20.05
CA MET A 643 21.72 -23.65 19.24
C MET A 643 22.08 -23.70 17.76
N PHE A 644 21.19 -24.32 16.99
CA PHE A 644 21.22 -24.36 15.55
C PHE A 644 20.33 -23.26 14.99
N ILE A 645 20.83 -22.60 13.95
CA ILE A 645 20.11 -21.63 13.12
C ILE A 645 19.79 -22.33 11.81
N ILE A 646 18.52 -22.71 11.61
CA ILE A 646 18.04 -23.25 10.36
C ILE A 646 17.49 -22.07 9.54
N LYS A 647 18.02 -21.86 8.33
CA LYS A 647 17.44 -20.91 7.37
C LYS A 647 16.70 -21.68 6.28
N ALA A 648 15.39 -21.48 6.20
CA ALA A 648 14.50 -22.16 5.27
C ALA A 648 13.60 -21.16 4.53
N VAL A 649 13.00 -21.57 3.42
CA VAL A 649 11.92 -20.83 2.75
C VAL A 649 10.59 -21.54 2.99
N LEU A 650 9.53 -20.77 3.21
CA LEU A 650 8.19 -21.25 3.52
C LEU A 650 7.14 -20.42 2.74
N PRO A 651 6.19 -21.05 2.01
CA PRO A 651 5.11 -20.32 1.36
C PRO A 651 4.27 -19.54 2.37
N VAL A 652 4.04 -18.25 2.11
CA VAL A 652 3.24 -17.39 3.02
C VAL A 652 1.83 -17.96 3.20
N ALA A 653 1.27 -18.62 2.19
CA ALA A 653 -0.06 -19.24 2.24
C ALA A 653 -0.19 -20.37 3.26
N GLU A 654 0.87 -21.16 3.47
CA GLU A 654 0.90 -22.25 4.46
C GLU A 654 1.62 -21.84 5.75
N SER A 655 1.91 -20.54 5.95
CA SER A 655 2.57 -20.03 7.16
C SER A 655 1.60 -19.75 8.33
N PHE A 656 0.29 -19.70 8.09
CA PHE A 656 -0.70 -19.43 9.14
C PHE A 656 -0.75 -20.55 10.19
N GLY A 657 -0.59 -20.19 11.46
CA GLY A 657 -0.43 -21.09 12.61
C GLY A 657 0.90 -21.83 12.66
N PHE A 658 1.90 -21.49 11.84
CA PHE A 658 3.21 -22.17 11.82
C PHE A 658 4.00 -21.95 13.11
N ALA A 659 4.05 -20.71 13.62
CA ALA A 659 4.77 -20.38 14.85
C ALA A 659 4.19 -21.14 16.06
N ASP A 660 2.87 -21.20 16.16
CA ASP A 660 2.18 -21.95 17.22
C ASP A 660 2.33 -23.47 17.06
N GLU A 661 2.30 -24.01 15.84
CA GLU A 661 2.53 -25.44 15.60
C GLU A 661 3.96 -25.85 15.98
N ILE A 662 4.98 -25.07 15.62
CA ILE A 662 6.37 -25.31 16.07
C ILE A 662 6.43 -25.22 17.60
N ARG A 663 5.96 -24.12 18.20
CA ARG A 663 6.01 -23.89 19.64
C ARG A 663 5.33 -25.01 20.42
N LYS A 664 4.21 -25.53 19.92
CA LYS A 664 3.46 -26.65 20.52
C LYS A 664 4.18 -28.00 20.39
N ARG A 665 4.87 -28.28 19.28
CA ARG A 665 5.63 -29.54 19.11
C ARG A 665 6.97 -29.55 19.83
N THR A 666 7.63 -28.41 19.95
CA THR A 666 8.96 -28.25 20.58
C THR A 666 8.89 -27.77 22.03
N SER A 667 7.70 -27.57 22.59
CA SER A 667 7.48 -26.97 23.92
C SER A 667 8.14 -25.58 24.09
N GLY A 668 8.35 -24.86 22.99
CA GLY A 668 9.04 -23.56 22.95
C GLY A 668 10.56 -23.62 22.84
N LEU A 669 11.17 -24.81 22.70
CA LEU A 669 12.62 -24.96 22.46
C LEU A 669 13.06 -24.58 21.05
N ALA A 670 12.11 -24.37 20.12
CA ALA A 670 12.36 -23.76 18.82
C ALA A 670 11.52 -22.49 18.66
N SER A 671 12.15 -21.43 18.18
CA SER A 671 11.51 -20.13 17.93
C SER A 671 11.73 -19.72 16.46
N PRO A 672 10.68 -19.72 15.62
CA PRO A 672 10.76 -19.27 14.24
C PRO A 672 10.57 -17.76 14.13
N GLN A 673 11.45 -17.10 13.40
CA GLN A 673 11.26 -15.73 12.90
C GLN A 673 10.89 -15.81 11.42
N LEU A 674 9.87 -15.07 11.00
CA LEU A 674 9.36 -15.04 9.62
C LEU A 674 9.61 -13.66 9.02
N VAL A 675 10.39 -13.59 7.94
CA VAL A 675 10.70 -12.34 7.23
C VAL A 675 10.37 -12.54 5.75
N PHE A 676 9.75 -11.54 5.11
CA PHE A 676 9.49 -11.60 3.67
C PHE A 676 10.80 -11.58 2.88
N SER A 677 10.91 -12.50 1.93
CA SER A 677 12.11 -12.69 1.13
C SER A 677 11.88 -12.25 -0.32
N HIS A 678 11.10 -13.02 -1.07
CA HIS A 678 10.86 -12.80 -2.49
C HIS A 678 9.62 -13.57 -2.98
N TRP A 679 9.35 -13.43 -4.28
CA TRP A 679 8.36 -14.21 -5.01
C TRP A 679 9.04 -15.41 -5.69
N GLU A 680 8.58 -16.64 -5.41
CA GLU A 680 9.09 -17.86 -6.03
C GLU A 680 8.02 -18.47 -6.95
N VAL A 681 8.45 -18.98 -8.11
CA VAL A 681 7.57 -19.65 -9.08
C VAL A 681 7.19 -21.02 -8.52
N LEU A 682 5.89 -21.34 -8.45
CA LEU A 682 5.45 -22.69 -8.09
C LEU A 682 5.85 -23.68 -9.19
N SER A 683 6.42 -24.81 -8.79
CA SER A 683 6.86 -25.87 -9.72
C SER A 683 5.68 -26.48 -10.49
N SER A 684 4.54 -26.67 -9.83
CA SER A 684 3.33 -27.26 -10.41
C SER A 684 2.61 -26.29 -11.36
N ASP A 685 2.21 -26.79 -12.53
CA ASP A 685 1.31 -26.10 -13.46
C ASP A 685 -0.13 -26.13 -12.92
N PRO A 686 -0.86 -25.00 -12.82
CA PRO A 686 -2.23 -24.99 -12.30
C PRO A 686 -3.22 -25.80 -13.15
N TYR A 687 -2.89 -26.02 -14.43
CA TYR A 687 -3.68 -26.81 -15.39
C TYR A 687 -2.95 -28.08 -15.84
N TRP A 688 -2.01 -28.62 -15.04
CA TRP A 688 -1.35 -29.88 -15.38
C TRP A 688 -2.37 -31.03 -15.44
N VAL A 689 -2.30 -31.76 -16.54
CA VAL A 689 -3.03 -33.02 -16.80
C VAL A 689 -1.97 -33.98 -17.33
N PRO A 690 -1.93 -35.25 -16.88
CA PRO A 690 -1.03 -36.24 -17.48
C PRO A 690 -1.28 -36.34 -18.99
N THR A 691 -0.21 -36.33 -19.78
CA THR A 691 -0.24 -36.37 -21.24
C THR A 691 0.48 -37.58 -21.82
N THR A 692 1.51 -38.08 -21.14
CA THR A 692 2.26 -39.28 -21.56
C THR A 692 1.65 -40.54 -20.93
N GLU A 693 1.76 -41.67 -21.64
CA GLU A 693 1.28 -42.96 -21.12
C GLU A 693 1.98 -43.34 -19.81
N GLU A 694 3.23 -42.90 -19.62
CA GLU A 694 3.99 -43.08 -18.37
C GLU A 694 3.48 -42.20 -17.22
N GLU A 695 3.16 -40.93 -17.47
CA GLU A 695 2.46 -40.07 -16.48
C GLU A 695 1.13 -40.71 -16.07
N TYR A 696 0.34 -41.24 -17.03
CA TYR A 696 -0.91 -41.95 -16.75
C TYR A 696 -0.70 -43.25 -15.95
N LEU A 697 0.38 -43.98 -16.17
CA LEU A 697 0.72 -45.18 -15.37
C LEU A 697 1.17 -44.84 -13.95
N HIS A 698 1.86 -43.71 -13.77
CA HIS A 698 2.43 -43.30 -12.46
C HIS A 698 1.43 -42.55 -11.59
N PHE A 699 0.59 -41.70 -12.18
CA PHE A 699 -0.39 -40.85 -11.49
C PHE A 699 -1.85 -41.29 -11.68
N GLY A 700 -2.12 -42.25 -12.56
CA GLY A 700 -3.49 -42.67 -12.91
C GLY A 700 -4.26 -41.65 -13.75
N GLU A 701 -5.52 -41.96 -14.07
CA GLU A 701 -6.46 -40.98 -14.66
C GLU A 701 -6.75 -39.80 -13.73
N LYS A 702 -6.46 -39.94 -12.43
CA LYS A 702 -6.60 -38.92 -11.39
C LYS A 702 -5.39 -38.97 -10.48
N ALA A 703 -4.53 -37.97 -10.56
CA ALA A 703 -3.42 -37.81 -9.63
C ALA A 703 -3.94 -37.83 -8.17
N ASP A 704 -3.48 -38.79 -7.38
CA ASP A 704 -3.88 -38.97 -5.97
C ASP A 704 -3.55 -37.74 -5.10
N SER A 705 -2.59 -36.91 -5.53
CA SER A 705 -2.28 -35.62 -4.93
C SER A 705 -3.03 -34.46 -5.62
N ALA A 706 -3.87 -33.77 -4.86
CA ALA A 706 -4.53 -32.55 -5.34
C ALA A 706 -3.52 -31.44 -5.66
N ASN A 707 -3.52 -30.97 -6.90
CA ASN A 707 -2.60 -29.94 -7.38
C ASN A 707 -2.72 -28.64 -6.56
N GLN A 708 -1.62 -28.25 -5.91
CA GLN A 708 -1.55 -27.09 -5.03
C GLN A 708 -1.72 -25.75 -5.79
N ALA A 709 -1.14 -25.63 -6.98
CA ALA A 709 -1.29 -24.42 -7.79
C ALA A 709 -2.76 -24.23 -8.19
N LEU A 710 -3.47 -25.32 -8.54
CA LEU A 710 -4.92 -25.31 -8.78
C LEU A 710 -5.72 -24.96 -7.52
N LYS A 711 -5.36 -25.50 -6.34
CA LYS A 711 -5.97 -25.15 -5.04
C LYS A 711 -5.89 -23.64 -4.77
N TYR A 712 -4.72 -23.02 -4.99
CA TYR A 712 -4.56 -21.57 -4.83
C TYR A 712 -5.30 -20.76 -5.89
N MET A 713 -5.22 -21.17 -7.17
CA MET A 713 -5.97 -20.55 -8.26
C MET A 713 -7.47 -20.50 -7.96
N ASN A 714 -8.05 -21.65 -7.58
CA ASN A 714 -9.47 -21.78 -7.29
C ASN A 714 -9.88 -21.02 -6.02
N ALA A 715 -9.01 -20.93 -5.00
CA ALA A 715 -9.27 -20.13 -3.81
C ALA A 715 -9.37 -18.62 -4.15
N VAL A 716 -8.47 -18.10 -5.00
CA VAL A 716 -8.52 -16.70 -5.46
C VAL A 716 -9.72 -16.46 -6.38
N ARG A 717 -9.96 -17.35 -7.35
CA ARG A 717 -11.09 -17.23 -8.29
C ARG A 717 -12.44 -17.22 -7.59
N ARG A 718 -12.70 -18.18 -6.68
CA ARG A 718 -13.95 -18.22 -5.89
C ARG A 718 -14.18 -16.93 -5.11
N ARG A 719 -13.13 -16.30 -4.56
CA ARG A 719 -13.27 -15.01 -3.86
C ARG A 719 -13.62 -13.87 -4.80
N LYS A 720 -12.99 -13.79 -5.98
CA LYS A 720 -13.26 -12.75 -6.98
C LYS A 720 -14.57 -12.96 -7.76
N GLY A 721 -15.32 -14.04 -7.50
CA GLY A 721 -16.50 -14.41 -8.27
C GLY A 721 -16.19 -14.91 -9.69
N LEU A 722 -14.93 -15.25 -9.97
CA LEU A 722 -14.49 -15.77 -11.26
C LEU A 722 -14.90 -17.24 -11.43
N TYR A 723 -15.15 -17.65 -12.66
CA TYR A 723 -15.55 -19.01 -12.99
C TYR A 723 -14.48 -20.04 -12.61
N VAL A 724 -14.92 -21.13 -11.98
CA VAL A 724 -14.07 -22.26 -11.56
C VAL A 724 -14.63 -23.55 -12.16
N GLU A 725 -13.78 -24.24 -12.90
CA GLU A 725 -14.07 -25.54 -13.54
C GLU A 725 -14.00 -26.68 -12.53
N GLU A 726 -14.92 -26.68 -11.56
CA GLU A 726 -15.09 -27.79 -10.64
C GLU A 726 -16.13 -28.76 -11.22
N LYS A 727 -15.65 -29.90 -11.75
CA LYS A 727 -16.54 -30.98 -12.23
C LYS A 727 -17.20 -31.68 -11.03
N ILE A 728 -18.28 -31.09 -10.51
CA ILE A 728 -19.03 -31.58 -9.34
C ILE A 728 -19.52 -33.03 -9.54
N VAL A 729 -19.88 -33.41 -10.78
CA VAL A 729 -20.13 -34.81 -11.17
C VAL A 729 -19.67 -35.03 -12.61
N GLU A 730 -18.68 -35.91 -12.84
CA GLU A 730 -18.17 -36.21 -14.19
C GLU A 730 -19.09 -37.15 -14.99
N HIS A 731 -19.73 -38.10 -14.32
CA HIS A 731 -20.68 -39.04 -14.93
C HIS A 731 -21.82 -39.39 -13.97
N ALA A 732 -22.91 -38.63 -14.00
CA ALA A 732 -24.11 -38.91 -13.21
C ALA A 732 -24.71 -40.31 -13.49
N GLU A 733 -24.52 -40.82 -14.71
CA GLU A 733 -24.97 -42.14 -15.14
C GLU A 733 -24.24 -43.28 -14.46
N LYS A 734 -22.90 -43.19 -14.33
CA LYS A 734 -22.07 -44.22 -13.65
C LYS A 734 -22.41 -44.32 -12.16
N GLN A 735 -22.71 -43.20 -11.50
CA GLN A 735 -23.19 -43.20 -10.10
C GLN A 735 -24.57 -43.86 -9.95
N ARG A 736 -25.50 -43.62 -10.89
CA ARG A 736 -26.82 -44.28 -10.92
C ARG A 736 -26.76 -45.80 -11.09
N THR A 737 -25.75 -46.33 -11.77
CA THR A 737 -25.53 -47.78 -11.89
C THR A 737 -24.79 -48.36 -10.67
N LEU A 738 -23.82 -47.64 -10.09
CA LEU A 738 -23.16 -48.07 -8.86
C LEU A 738 -24.12 -48.14 -7.66
N GLY A 739 -25.09 -47.22 -7.58
CA GLY A 739 -26.16 -47.24 -6.57
C GLY A 739 -27.27 -48.27 -6.81
N LYS A 740 -27.20 -49.10 -7.86
CA LYS A 740 -28.13 -50.22 -8.10
C LYS A 740 -27.51 -51.60 -7.88
N ASN A 741 -26.17 -51.68 -7.77
CA ASN A 741 -25.41 -52.90 -7.51
C ASN A 741 -24.68 -52.85 -6.13
N LYS A 742 -25.15 -51.98 -5.23
CA LYS A 742 -24.94 -52.02 -3.79
C LYS A 742 -26.29 -52.21 -3.12
#